data_AF-A0A7K3LYP5-F1
#
_entry.id   AF-A0A7K3LYP5-F1
#
_cell.length_a   1.000
_cell.length_b   1.000
_cell.length_c   1.000
_cell.angle_alpha   90.00
_cell.angle_beta   90.00
_cell.angle_gamma   90.00
#
_symmetry.space_group_name_H-M   'P 1'
#
loop_
_entity.id
_entity.type
_entity.pdbx_description
1 polymer ?
#
loop_
_entity_poly.entity_id
_entity_poly.type
_entity_poly.pdbx_seq_one_letter_code
_entity_poly.pdbx_strand_id
1 'polypeptide(L)'
;MIGQGNGTRRRPRKRIGALVLASAMVAALPLGAATAPVAAQGNPGTGQPGVEILEPTTEQPAAGVPGEPVEVVFTSTRAWPYVVDYRETSSDGEWTEFADGSGRDAAVSGENTIEVVLPESAEAGDHDLRLRLFTPGSDPDRHRPRAEDVVPAALVVSDDTPGAHVTDFSGDVVGEAPADWSQQWRDSDWTVLDDPSRLRHEVDDAGGRRALTWDEPGDDGWIEGDVEVSAVVQMPDGFTATRFQLPIHVSGEAGAESAYYLDGRAGSVRLNRYVDGAFTMLSEVDLSHTVDSGAWYRVVLQRDGGTLRVKFWPNGMDEPDEWLITATDDRLDAGRVGVAHFTAGSVNDWAWYSVGTGGESAPRAPADLFPLPDPDPLLTGFEERGGSFWTTEAEELEFLQAVDAASERMSFTQVGESVEGRPVHLVRLGYPAPPADDEIAAGRSVLVLGSQHGNEPAPREMTLQLLRELALTDDDALVDQLAETTVLFIPTANPDGRVANTRQNAAGIDTNRDHLHVNTPEGQTMARVLRDFTPDITVDAHERPSGRNPDMELLWPRNLNVYEPVRELSQQLVEDYVWPDTEDAGYTVGLYGPNPGAPGDENETIARNVIGLRHGLGMLTETGGQDPTVSRVDAQVASVHGVLRFHRERIDDVAEAVTAAPLHKEAVGADQSEPFFLFGADNDPPADEDVLDPPPCGYVIGAAQAQQIETPAELFGLVTEQVTDDQVFVTMAQPMMTVVPLLLDPDARANLVDGTALYDPAECADPASAR
;
A
#
# COMPACT_ATOMS: atom_id res chain seq x y z
N MET A 1 -51.91 16.61 28.09
CA MET A 1 -51.49 16.40 29.49
C MET A 1 -50.07 15.87 29.43
N ILE A 2 -49.07 16.76 29.39
CA ILE A 2 -48.32 17.36 30.53
C ILE A 2 -47.38 16.35 31.17
N GLY A 3 -46.07 16.64 31.11
CA GLY A 3 -45.03 15.96 31.89
C GLY A 3 -43.60 16.35 31.50
N GLN A 4 -43.26 17.64 31.53
CA GLN A 4 -41.88 18.16 31.39
C GLN A 4 -40.97 17.79 32.58
N GLY A 5 -39.64 17.74 32.38
CA GLY A 5 -38.68 17.81 33.50
C GLY A 5 -37.19 17.62 33.16
N ASN A 6 -36.50 18.75 32.91
CA ASN A 6 -35.08 19.00 32.60
C ASN A 6 -33.96 18.32 33.45
N GLY A 7 -32.74 18.26 32.86
CA GLY A 7 -31.48 18.29 33.63
C GLY A 7 -30.18 18.12 32.82
N THR A 8 -29.62 19.23 32.32
CA THR A 8 -28.36 19.39 31.58
C THR A 8 -27.08 19.29 32.43
N ARG A 9 -25.98 18.72 31.91
CA ARG A 9 -24.57 19.10 32.22
C ARG A 9 -23.61 18.83 31.05
N ARG A 10 -23.28 19.88 30.29
CA ARG A 10 -22.08 19.97 29.43
C ARG A 10 -20.98 20.74 30.19
N ARG A 11 -19.73 20.25 30.15
CA ARG A 11 -18.55 20.92 30.71
C ARG A 11 -18.04 22.03 29.74
N PRO A 12 -17.51 23.18 30.24
CA PRO A 12 -17.14 24.29 29.38
C PRO A 12 -15.68 24.21 28.89
N ARG A 13 -15.49 24.48 27.58
CA ARG A 13 -14.21 24.86 26.96
C ARG A 13 -13.87 26.30 27.36
N LYS A 14 -12.63 26.54 27.83
CA LYS A 14 -12.08 27.88 28.07
C LYS A 14 -11.61 28.48 26.75
N ARG A 15 -12.17 29.63 26.38
CA ARG A 15 -11.61 30.58 25.40
C ARG A 15 -10.67 31.53 26.14
N ILE A 16 -9.45 31.70 25.66
CA ILE A 16 -8.58 32.82 26.02
C ILE A 16 -8.49 33.71 24.79
N GLY A 17 -8.76 35.00 25.00
CA GLY A 17 -8.90 36.00 23.94
C GLY A 17 -7.57 36.53 23.45
N ALA A 18 -7.58 36.88 22.16
CA ALA A 18 -6.55 37.65 21.48
C ALA A 18 -6.40 39.04 22.12
N LEU A 19 -5.16 39.44 22.39
CA LEU A 19 -4.79 40.81 22.69
C LEU A 19 -3.78 41.29 21.64
N VAL A 20 -4.24 42.24 20.84
CA VAL A 20 -3.47 43.02 19.87
C VAL A 20 -2.50 43.92 20.62
N LEU A 21 -1.21 43.89 20.29
CA LEU A 21 -0.24 44.90 20.71
C LEU A 21 0.44 45.49 19.48
N ALA A 22 0.15 46.77 19.25
CA ALA A 22 0.70 47.60 18.20
C ALA A 22 2.10 48.09 18.58
N SER A 23 3.05 47.93 17.66
CA SER A 23 4.39 48.52 17.72
C SER A 23 4.32 50.03 17.52
N ALA A 24 4.99 50.79 18.39
CA ALA A 24 5.25 52.22 18.19
C ALA A 24 6.74 52.51 18.40
N MET A 25 7.40 52.92 17.31
CA MET A 25 8.73 53.53 17.30
C MET A 25 8.74 54.85 18.09
N VAL A 26 9.75 55.04 18.95
CA VAL A 26 10.25 56.38 19.30
C VAL A 26 11.77 56.32 19.47
N ALA A 27 12.46 57.16 18.69
CA ALA A 27 13.89 57.42 18.76
C ALA A 27 14.24 58.38 19.91
N ALA A 28 15.36 58.16 20.59
CA ALA A 28 16.15 59.22 21.24
C ALA A 28 17.57 58.76 21.64
N LEU A 29 18.59 59.34 21.00
CA LEU A 29 19.96 59.51 21.52
C LEU A 29 19.97 60.65 22.56
N PRO A 30 20.87 60.70 23.57
CA PRO A 30 22.20 61.28 23.34
C PRO A 30 23.39 60.78 24.21
N LEU A 31 24.58 60.94 23.61
CA LEU A 31 25.93 61.26 24.13
C LEU A 31 26.16 61.52 25.64
N GLY A 32 27.21 60.88 26.19
CA GLY A 32 28.46 61.60 26.55
C GLY A 32 28.67 62.13 27.98
N ALA A 33 29.30 61.30 28.81
CA ALA A 33 30.38 61.53 29.79
C ALA A 33 30.41 62.78 30.71
N ALA A 34 30.52 62.56 32.03
CA ALA A 34 31.78 62.80 32.80
C ALA A 34 31.64 62.53 34.33
N THR A 35 32.59 61.71 34.81
CA THR A 35 33.17 61.44 36.15
C THR A 35 33.01 62.48 37.28
N ALA A 36 32.97 62.12 38.58
CA ALA A 36 34.09 61.69 39.45
C ALA A 36 33.62 61.56 40.95
N PRO A 37 34.44 61.17 41.97
CA PRO A 37 35.29 59.98 42.13
C PRO A 37 35.30 59.33 43.56
N VAL A 38 36.00 58.18 43.69
CA VAL A 38 36.65 57.53 44.86
C VAL A 38 35.82 56.98 46.05
N ALA A 39 35.77 55.65 46.16
CA ALA A 39 36.37 54.80 47.22
C ALA A 39 35.79 53.37 47.06
N ALA A 40 36.56 52.32 46.78
CA ALA A 40 37.58 51.79 47.67
C ALA A 40 38.66 51.00 46.89
N GLN A 41 39.91 51.24 47.27
CA GLN A 41 41.01 50.32 46.99
C GLN A 41 40.79 49.03 47.78
N GLY A 42 40.62 47.92 47.06
CA GLY A 42 40.76 46.56 47.55
C GLY A 42 42.00 45.92 46.92
N ASN A 43 43.03 45.73 47.74
CA ASN A 43 44.29 45.02 47.55
C ASN A 43 44.34 43.94 46.43
N PRO A 44 45.35 43.92 45.53
CA PRO A 44 45.59 42.77 44.66
C PRO A 44 46.25 41.66 45.49
N GLY A 45 45.59 40.52 45.66
CA GLY A 45 46.34 39.28 45.89
C GLY A 45 45.97 38.32 47.02
N THR A 46 44.82 38.39 47.69
CA THR A 46 44.48 37.38 48.73
C THR A 46 43.06 36.80 48.70
N GLY A 47 42.19 37.19 47.75
CA GLY A 47 40.89 36.54 47.53
C GLY A 47 41.02 35.22 46.77
N GLN A 48 40.11 34.26 47.03
CA GLN A 48 39.96 33.07 46.20
C GLN A 48 39.72 33.50 44.73
N PRO A 49 40.35 32.83 43.75
CA PRO A 49 40.04 33.04 42.34
C PRO A 49 38.55 32.79 42.11
N GLY A 50 37.94 33.63 41.28
CA GLY A 50 36.53 33.57 40.89
C GLY A 50 36.37 34.02 39.45
N VAL A 51 35.42 33.38 38.76
CA VAL A 51 34.93 33.68 37.41
C VAL A 51 33.41 33.63 37.41
N GLU A 52 32.78 34.40 36.53
CA GLU A 52 31.33 34.45 36.35
C GLU A 52 31.02 34.80 34.88
N ILE A 53 30.23 33.97 34.20
CA ILE A 53 29.71 34.23 32.85
C ILE A 53 28.57 35.25 32.99
N LEU A 54 28.69 36.36 32.26
CA LEU A 54 27.68 37.42 32.23
C LEU A 54 26.69 37.23 31.07
N GLU A 55 27.20 36.88 29.89
CA GLU A 55 26.41 36.59 28.69
C GLU A 55 27.10 35.48 27.87
N PRO A 56 26.35 34.55 27.26
CA PRO A 56 24.90 34.41 27.31
C PRO A 56 24.39 33.88 28.67
N THR A 57 23.09 34.05 28.93
CA THR A 57 22.42 33.61 30.18
C THR A 57 21.28 32.65 29.88
N THR A 58 20.81 31.88 30.87
CA THR A 58 19.62 31.02 30.68
C THR A 58 18.36 31.80 30.28
N GLU A 59 18.21 33.06 30.69
CA GLU A 59 17.06 33.90 30.31
C GLU A 59 17.22 34.56 28.93
N GLN A 60 18.45 34.64 28.44
CA GLN A 60 18.83 35.20 27.13
C GLN A 60 19.94 34.33 26.54
N PRO A 61 19.60 33.13 26.04
CA PRO A 61 20.59 32.26 25.41
C PRO A 61 21.04 32.85 24.08
N ALA A 62 22.28 32.57 23.70
CA ALA A 62 22.75 32.90 22.35
C ALA A 62 22.30 31.81 21.37
N ALA A 63 21.84 32.23 20.19
CA ALA A 63 21.65 31.33 19.06
C ALA A 63 23.04 30.94 18.53
N GLY A 64 23.30 29.64 18.42
CA GLY A 64 24.54 29.08 17.91
C GLY A 64 24.29 28.36 16.59
N VAL A 65 25.03 28.75 15.55
CA VAL A 65 25.07 28.02 14.27
C VAL A 65 26.45 27.36 14.18
N PRO A 66 26.54 26.05 13.87
CA PRO A 66 27.83 25.40 13.63
C PRO A 66 28.70 26.19 12.64
N GLY A 67 29.97 26.39 12.97
CA GLY A 67 30.91 27.18 12.15
C GLY A 67 30.83 28.70 12.33
N GLU A 68 29.79 29.24 12.98
CA GLU A 68 29.67 30.68 13.27
C GLU A 68 30.18 31.07 14.67
N PRO A 69 30.71 32.30 14.84
CA PRO A 69 31.17 32.78 16.14
C PRO A 69 30.02 33.20 17.06
N VAL A 70 30.12 32.82 18.32
CA VAL A 70 29.22 33.23 19.41
C VAL A 70 30.00 34.07 20.42
N GLU A 71 29.47 35.23 20.80
CA GLU A 71 30.10 36.09 21.80
C GLU A 71 29.84 35.55 23.23
N VAL A 72 30.88 35.51 24.06
CA VAL A 72 30.81 35.18 25.48
C VAL A 72 31.47 36.28 26.29
N VAL A 73 30.71 36.86 27.22
CA VAL A 73 31.15 37.91 28.14
C VAL A 73 31.25 37.33 29.54
N PHE A 74 32.38 37.51 30.22
CA PHE A 74 32.59 37.00 31.58
C PHE A 74 33.49 37.89 32.42
N THR A 75 33.40 37.77 33.74
CA THR A 75 34.34 38.44 34.66
C THR A 75 35.35 37.45 35.24
N SER A 76 36.57 37.94 35.50
CA SER A 76 37.59 37.21 36.22
C SER A 76 38.26 38.08 37.29
N THR A 77 38.50 37.51 38.45
CA THR A 77 39.26 38.16 39.54
C THR A 77 40.79 38.09 39.35
N ARG A 78 41.27 37.32 38.36
CA ARG A 78 42.71 37.08 38.12
C ARG A 78 43.01 37.06 36.61
N ALA A 79 44.15 37.62 36.24
CA ALA A 79 44.63 37.56 34.85
C ALA A 79 45.29 36.20 34.55
N TRP A 80 44.48 35.15 34.41
CA TRP A 80 44.87 33.74 34.42
C TRP A 80 44.32 33.00 33.19
N PRO A 81 44.94 31.87 32.78
CA PRO A 81 44.42 31.06 31.67
C PRO A 81 43.00 30.56 31.94
N TYR A 82 42.15 30.54 30.91
CA TYR A 82 40.80 30.00 30.98
C TYR A 82 40.53 28.99 29.87
N VAL A 83 39.48 28.18 30.07
CA VAL A 83 38.87 27.33 29.05
C VAL A 83 37.36 27.52 29.11
N VAL A 84 36.73 27.77 27.97
CA VAL A 84 35.28 27.72 27.76
C VAL A 84 34.96 26.46 26.97
N ASP A 85 34.01 25.69 27.46
CA ASP A 85 33.51 24.46 26.83
C ASP A 85 31.99 24.35 27.01
N TYR A 86 31.35 23.48 26.23
CA TYR A 86 29.91 23.34 26.18
C TYR A 86 29.47 21.87 26.18
N ARG A 87 28.19 21.61 26.48
CA ARG A 87 27.57 20.28 26.39
C ARG A 87 26.06 20.39 26.28
N GLU A 88 25.38 19.35 25.85
CA GLU A 88 23.92 19.31 25.83
C GLU A 88 23.32 19.36 27.26
N THR A 89 22.32 20.22 27.48
CA THR A 89 21.69 20.54 28.79
C THR A 89 21.01 19.33 29.44
N SER A 90 20.61 18.33 28.64
CA SER A 90 19.90 17.12 29.05
C SER A 90 20.84 15.92 29.34
N SER A 91 22.14 16.05 29.03
CA SER A 91 23.09 14.94 29.01
C SER A 91 23.99 14.88 30.27
N ASP A 92 24.30 13.66 30.73
CA ASP A 92 25.45 13.38 31.60
C ASP A 92 26.78 13.32 30.79
N GLY A 93 26.79 13.90 29.58
CA GLY A 93 27.84 13.80 28.58
C GLY A 93 29.15 14.51 28.97
N GLU A 94 30.21 14.18 28.22
CA GLU A 94 31.51 14.88 28.34
C GLU A 94 31.39 16.31 27.81
N TRP A 95 32.19 17.23 28.39
CA TRP A 95 32.26 18.61 27.92
C TRP A 95 33.10 18.70 26.66
N THR A 96 32.59 19.38 25.65
CA THR A 96 33.19 19.54 24.33
C THR A 96 33.81 20.92 24.18
N GLU A 97 34.97 20.99 23.54
CA GLU A 97 35.63 22.26 23.25
C GLU A 97 35.13 22.90 21.96
N PHE A 98 35.14 24.23 21.95
CA PHE A 98 34.87 25.01 20.75
C PHE A 98 35.97 24.84 19.70
N ALA A 99 35.61 24.95 18.43
CA ALA A 99 36.49 24.77 17.29
C ALA A 99 37.67 25.76 17.30
N ASP A 100 38.76 25.37 16.66
CA ASP A 100 39.99 26.16 16.48
C ASP A 100 40.65 26.67 17.77
N GLY A 101 40.27 26.12 18.92
CA GLY A 101 40.75 26.57 20.22
C GLY A 101 40.20 27.93 20.65
N SER A 102 39.12 28.40 20.02
CA SER A 102 38.47 29.69 20.28
C SER A 102 38.02 29.88 21.74
N GLY A 103 37.74 28.77 22.46
CA GLY A 103 37.44 28.78 23.88
C GLY A 103 38.64 28.91 24.84
N ARG A 104 39.88 29.10 24.37
CA ARG A 104 41.09 29.09 25.21
C ARG A 104 41.94 30.34 25.05
N ASP A 105 42.14 31.09 26.14
CA ASP A 105 43.14 32.17 26.20
C ASP A 105 43.52 32.50 27.66
N ALA A 106 44.13 33.67 27.91
CA ALA A 106 44.39 34.25 29.22
C ALA A 106 43.45 35.43 29.49
N ALA A 107 42.65 35.31 30.56
CA ALA A 107 41.76 36.38 30.99
C ALA A 107 42.56 37.58 31.49
N VAL A 108 41.95 38.76 31.46
CA VAL A 108 42.33 39.92 32.26
C VAL A 108 41.51 39.97 33.54
N SER A 109 42.03 40.64 34.57
CA SER A 109 41.25 40.93 35.78
C SER A 109 40.18 41.98 35.46
N GLY A 110 38.92 41.66 35.71
CA GLY A 110 37.77 42.45 35.28
C GLY A 110 36.94 41.69 34.24
N GLU A 111 36.24 42.42 33.40
CA GLU A 111 35.41 41.90 32.31
C GLU A 111 36.27 41.47 31.10
N ASN A 112 35.83 40.43 30.41
CA ASN A 112 36.43 39.83 29.23
C ASN A 112 35.30 39.55 28.22
N THR A 113 35.55 39.79 26.93
CA THR A 113 34.65 39.45 25.82
C THR A 113 35.44 38.62 24.82
N ILE A 114 34.89 37.48 24.44
CA ILE A 114 35.54 36.51 23.54
C ILE A 114 34.53 36.02 22.51
N GLU A 115 35.02 35.52 21.38
CA GLU A 115 34.22 34.82 20.37
C GLU A 115 34.61 33.35 20.37
N VAL A 116 33.62 32.46 20.51
CA VAL A 116 33.79 31.00 20.47
C VAL A 116 33.07 30.43 19.25
N VAL A 117 33.67 29.47 18.56
CA VAL A 117 33.12 28.90 17.32
C VAL A 117 32.63 27.49 17.58
N LEU A 118 31.35 27.23 17.32
CA LEU A 118 30.79 25.87 17.46
C LEU A 118 31.40 24.95 16.38
N PRO A 119 31.81 23.72 16.74
CA PRO A 119 32.25 22.76 15.73
C PRO A 119 31.09 22.35 14.82
N GLU A 120 31.41 22.02 13.56
CA GLU A 120 30.47 21.49 12.56
C GLU A 120 29.67 20.27 13.03
N SER A 121 30.19 19.54 14.02
CA SER A 121 29.56 18.37 14.63
C SER A 121 28.68 18.69 15.84
N ALA A 122 28.37 19.96 16.12
CA ALA A 122 27.50 20.31 17.24
C ALA A 122 26.05 19.86 16.93
N GLU A 123 25.46 19.08 17.83
CA GLU A 123 24.07 18.62 17.70
C GLU A 123 23.09 19.76 18.01
N ALA A 124 21.88 19.71 17.45
CA ALA A 124 20.86 20.70 17.74
C ALA A 124 20.28 20.56 19.16
N GLY A 125 19.81 21.67 19.71
CA GLY A 125 19.18 21.76 21.02
C GLY A 125 19.88 22.69 22.01
N ASP A 126 19.42 22.64 23.26
CA ASP A 126 19.90 23.51 24.34
C ASP A 126 21.23 23.00 24.93
N HIS A 127 22.21 23.88 25.05
CA HIS A 127 23.55 23.55 25.56
C HIS A 127 23.93 24.39 26.79
N ASP A 128 24.52 23.74 27.78
CA ASP A 128 25.21 24.36 28.92
C ASP A 128 26.54 24.97 28.45
N LEU A 129 26.90 26.12 29.02
CA LEU A 129 28.22 26.73 28.84
C LEU A 129 28.99 26.70 30.16
N ARG A 130 30.26 26.30 30.13
CA ARG A 130 31.14 26.28 31.30
C ARG A 130 32.43 27.04 31.05
N LEU A 131 32.79 27.87 32.02
CA LEU A 131 34.04 28.62 32.05
C LEU A 131 34.90 28.14 33.22
N ARG A 132 36.15 27.77 32.95
CA ARG A 132 37.12 27.26 33.92
C ARG A 132 38.37 28.12 33.95
N LEU A 133 38.83 28.53 35.13
CA LEU A 133 40.04 29.36 35.32
C LEU A 133 41.19 28.56 35.96
N PHE A 134 42.39 28.68 35.41
CA PHE A 134 43.56 27.87 35.76
C PHE A 134 44.73 28.69 36.29
N THR A 135 45.71 28.05 36.94
CA THR A 135 46.89 28.79 37.43
C THR A 135 47.87 29.00 36.27
N PRO A 136 48.60 30.13 36.19
CA PRO A 136 49.58 30.32 35.12
C PRO A 136 50.61 29.17 35.08
N GLY A 137 50.79 28.56 33.91
CA GLY A 137 51.70 27.43 33.69
C GLY A 137 51.11 26.05 34.02
N SER A 138 49.85 25.95 34.46
CA SER A 138 49.16 24.65 34.55
C SER A 138 48.57 24.25 33.20
N ASP A 139 48.66 22.97 32.89
CA ASP A 139 48.01 22.33 31.75
C ASP A 139 46.51 22.11 32.07
N PRO A 140 45.57 22.80 31.37
CA PRO A 140 44.14 22.71 31.64
C PRO A 140 43.54 21.30 31.50
N ASP A 141 44.21 20.41 30.76
CA ASP A 141 43.73 19.05 30.51
C ASP A 141 44.18 18.08 31.62
N ARG A 142 45.13 18.51 32.46
CA ARG A 142 45.74 17.68 33.52
C ARG A 142 45.57 18.25 34.92
N HIS A 143 45.14 19.50 35.05
CA HIS A 143 45.03 20.20 36.32
C HIS A 143 43.59 20.61 36.60
N ARG A 144 43.23 20.65 37.89
CA ARG A 144 41.90 21.10 38.31
C ARG A 144 41.78 22.63 38.21
N PRO A 145 40.61 23.16 37.81
CA PRO A 145 40.38 24.59 37.81
C PRO A 145 40.40 25.17 39.23
N ARG A 146 40.74 26.45 39.32
CA ARG A 146 40.74 27.24 40.55
C ARG A 146 39.43 27.98 40.78
N ALA A 147 38.69 28.24 39.71
CA ALA A 147 37.33 28.75 39.70
C ALA A 147 36.63 28.17 38.48
N GLU A 148 35.33 27.94 38.60
CA GLU A 148 34.48 27.40 37.55
C GLU A 148 33.10 28.05 37.67
N ASP A 149 32.49 28.36 36.54
CA ASP A 149 31.10 28.79 36.45
C ASP A 149 30.40 28.04 35.32
N VAL A 150 29.12 27.73 35.50
CA VAL A 150 28.29 26.97 34.55
C VAL A 150 26.95 27.67 34.41
N VAL A 151 26.60 28.01 33.17
CA VAL A 151 25.29 28.56 32.81
C VAL A 151 24.53 27.49 32.03
N PRO A 152 23.43 26.96 32.57
CA PRO A 152 22.65 25.96 31.86
C PRO A 152 21.83 26.58 30.73
N ALA A 153 21.62 25.83 29.64
CA ALA A 153 20.89 26.29 28.45
C ALA A 153 21.30 27.71 28.01
N ALA A 154 22.61 27.98 27.98
CA ALA A 154 23.15 29.28 27.60
C ALA A 154 23.28 29.44 26.08
N LEU A 155 23.27 28.31 25.35
CA LEU A 155 23.35 28.26 23.89
C LEU A 155 22.18 27.44 23.34
N VAL A 156 21.57 27.87 22.25
CA VAL A 156 20.57 27.11 21.49
C VAL A 156 21.12 26.86 20.11
N VAL A 157 21.44 25.60 19.79
CA VAL A 157 21.93 25.20 18.47
C VAL A 157 20.73 24.81 17.60
N SER A 158 20.55 25.49 16.47
CA SER A 158 19.44 25.21 15.53
C SER A 158 19.85 24.21 14.45
N ASP A 159 18.90 23.36 14.03
CA ASP A 159 19.00 22.48 12.84
C ASP A 159 18.88 23.25 11.50
N ASP A 160 18.66 24.56 11.54
CA ASP A 160 18.57 25.39 10.33
C ASP A 160 19.95 25.50 9.66
N THR A 161 20.25 24.55 8.79
CA THR A 161 21.34 24.67 7.82
C THR A 161 21.00 25.84 6.89
N PRO A 162 21.82 26.90 6.80
CA PRO A 162 21.57 28.00 5.88
C PRO A 162 21.46 27.47 4.45
N GLY A 163 20.24 27.42 3.91
CA GLY A 163 19.96 27.00 2.54
C GLY A 163 19.13 25.72 2.37
N ALA A 164 18.68 25.06 3.44
CA ALA A 164 17.74 23.94 3.36
C ALA A 164 16.30 24.37 3.76
N HIS A 165 15.30 23.99 2.96
CA HIS A 165 13.88 24.29 3.21
C HIS A 165 13.03 23.03 3.04
N VAL A 166 11.98 22.86 3.85
CA VAL A 166 11.08 21.70 3.85
C VAL A 166 9.61 22.11 4.03
N THR A 167 8.70 21.43 3.33
CA THR A 167 7.27 21.45 3.61
C THR A 167 6.64 20.07 3.37
N ASP A 168 5.72 19.70 4.26
CA ASP A 168 4.78 18.56 4.12
C ASP A 168 3.32 19.06 3.93
N PHE A 169 3.17 20.38 3.69
CA PHE A 169 1.91 21.10 3.54
C PHE A 169 0.96 21.06 4.75
N SER A 170 1.39 20.50 5.90
CA SER A 170 0.52 20.33 7.07
C SER A 170 0.20 21.64 7.79
N GLY A 171 1.02 22.67 7.55
CA GLY A 171 0.80 24.04 8.03
C GLY A 171 -0.14 24.87 7.16
N ASP A 172 -0.50 24.39 5.98
CA ASP A 172 -1.31 25.13 5.00
C ASP A 172 -2.82 24.96 5.20
N VAL A 173 -3.60 25.84 4.55
CA VAL A 173 -5.05 25.81 4.64
C VAL A 173 -5.62 24.78 3.66
N VAL A 174 -6.21 23.71 4.21
CA VAL A 174 -6.93 22.69 3.43
C VAL A 174 -8.01 23.32 2.55
N GLY A 175 -8.03 22.93 1.28
CA GLY A 175 -8.96 23.46 0.27
C GLY A 175 -8.47 24.70 -0.47
N GLU A 176 -7.29 25.24 -0.11
CA GLU A 176 -6.67 26.40 -0.75
C GLU A 176 -5.26 26.04 -1.28
N ALA A 177 -4.69 26.90 -2.13
CA ALA A 177 -3.27 26.78 -2.50
C ALA A 177 -2.39 27.26 -1.33
N PRO A 178 -1.16 26.72 -1.16
CA PRO A 178 -0.22 27.20 -0.14
C PRO A 178 0.05 28.70 -0.27
N ALA A 179 0.11 29.42 0.86
CA ALA A 179 0.12 30.88 0.85
C ALA A 179 1.47 31.49 0.45
N ASP A 180 2.54 30.74 0.62
CA ASP A 180 3.94 31.05 0.31
C ASP A 180 4.39 30.46 -1.05
N TRP A 181 3.44 30.13 -1.91
CA TRP A 181 3.70 29.64 -3.26
C TRP A 181 3.01 30.51 -4.32
N SER A 182 3.73 30.77 -5.40
CA SER A 182 3.29 31.61 -6.51
C SER A 182 3.09 30.80 -7.80
N GLN A 183 2.01 31.07 -8.53
CA GLN A 183 1.77 30.47 -9.84
C GLN A 183 2.68 31.07 -10.91
N GLN A 184 3.25 30.22 -11.76
CA GLN A 184 4.17 30.58 -12.82
C GLN A 184 3.69 30.00 -14.17
N TRP A 185 3.92 30.77 -15.24
CA TRP A 185 3.47 30.51 -16.61
C TRP A 185 1.95 30.64 -16.79
N ARG A 186 1.18 29.58 -16.51
CA ARG A 186 -0.28 29.57 -16.66
C ARG A 186 -0.92 29.19 -15.34
N ASP A 187 -2.11 29.72 -15.11
CA ASP A 187 -2.90 29.36 -13.95
C ASP A 187 -3.33 27.88 -13.98
N SER A 188 -3.48 27.28 -12.80
CA SER A 188 -4.06 25.95 -12.57
C SER A 188 -4.80 25.90 -11.24
N ASP A 189 -5.46 24.77 -11.02
CA ASP A 189 -6.07 24.43 -9.74
C ASP A 189 -5.05 23.73 -8.85
N TRP A 190 -4.79 24.34 -7.69
CA TRP A 190 -3.85 23.86 -6.67
C TRP A 190 -4.56 23.86 -5.33
N THR A 191 -4.56 22.72 -4.65
CA THR A 191 -5.36 22.53 -3.44
C THR A 191 -4.59 21.70 -2.43
N VAL A 192 -4.47 22.17 -1.19
CA VAL A 192 -3.97 21.37 -0.07
C VAL A 192 -5.08 20.46 0.44
N LEU A 193 -4.75 19.18 0.65
CA LEU A 193 -5.63 18.15 1.18
C LEU A 193 -5.07 17.61 2.51
N ASP A 194 -5.96 17.12 3.38
CA ASP A 194 -5.61 16.36 4.59
C ASP A 194 -5.77 14.84 4.36
N ASP A 195 -5.20 14.04 5.29
CA ASP A 195 -5.19 12.56 5.29
C ASP A 195 -4.79 11.89 3.95
N PRO A 196 -3.48 11.81 3.62
CA PRO A 196 -2.37 12.52 4.26
C PRO A 196 -2.30 13.98 3.80
N SER A 197 -1.63 14.82 4.59
CA SER A 197 -1.30 16.19 4.18
C SER A 197 -0.54 16.19 2.86
N ARG A 198 -1.04 16.93 1.86
CA ARG A 198 -0.44 16.98 0.52
C ARG A 198 -0.94 18.14 -0.32
N LEU A 199 -0.12 18.59 -1.26
CA LEU A 199 -0.51 19.50 -2.34
C LEU A 199 -1.04 18.69 -3.53
N ARG A 200 -2.29 18.92 -3.94
CA ARG A 200 -2.87 18.42 -5.18
C ARG A 200 -2.80 19.47 -6.28
N HIS A 201 -2.33 19.05 -7.45
CA HIS A 201 -2.41 19.78 -8.72
C HIS A 201 -3.47 19.15 -9.61
N GLU A 202 -4.48 19.91 -10.03
CA GLU A 202 -5.40 19.51 -11.09
C GLU A 202 -5.19 20.38 -12.34
N VAL A 203 -4.90 19.73 -13.47
CA VAL A 203 -4.64 20.38 -14.74
C VAL A 203 -5.96 20.52 -15.49
N ASP A 204 -6.46 21.75 -15.67
CA ASP A 204 -7.62 22.05 -16.51
C ASP A 204 -7.60 21.38 -17.91
N ASP A 205 -8.77 21.34 -18.55
CA ASP A 205 -8.99 20.73 -19.87
C ASP A 205 -8.20 21.39 -21.01
N ALA A 206 -7.67 22.61 -20.81
CA ALA A 206 -6.90 23.32 -21.84
C ALA A 206 -5.44 22.86 -21.92
N GLY A 207 -4.91 22.24 -20.85
CA GLY A 207 -3.50 21.83 -20.77
C GLY A 207 -2.50 23.00 -20.92
N GLY A 208 -1.27 22.67 -21.31
CA GLY A 208 -0.18 23.63 -21.44
C GLY A 208 0.59 23.85 -20.14
N ARG A 209 1.84 24.32 -20.29
CA ARG A 209 2.82 24.43 -19.22
C ARG A 209 2.36 25.40 -18.14
N ARG A 210 2.44 24.92 -16.90
CA ARG A 210 2.06 25.62 -15.66
C ARG A 210 2.92 25.09 -14.54
N ALA A 211 3.28 25.96 -13.62
CA ALA A 211 4.07 25.61 -12.46
C ALA A 211 3.55 26.36 -11.24
N LEU A 212 3.72 25.78 -10.07
CA LEU A 212 3.59 26.45 -8.79
C LEU A 212 4.99 26.46 -8.17
N THR A 213 5.52 27.65 -7.93
CA THR A 213 6.89 27.86 -7.43
C THR A 213 6.88 28.33 -5.99
N TRP A 214 7.84 27.85 -5.21
CA TRP A 214 7.96 28.18 -3.80
C TRP A 214 8.67 29.52 -3.62
N ASP A 215 8.11 30.41 -2.81
CA ASP A 215 8.61 31.78 -2.63
C ASP A 215 9.65 31.90 -1.51
N GLU A 216 9.87 30.84 -0.72
CA GLU A 216 10.79 30.85 0.41
C GLU A 216 12.27 30.61 0.02
N PRO A 217 12.63 29.57 -0.78
CA PRO A 217 14.03 29.23 -1.00
C PRO A 217 14.80 30.27 -1.83
N GLY A 218 15.96 30.71 -1.33
CA GLY A 218 16.78 31.73 -2.00
C GLY A 218 16.36 33.18 -1.66
N ASP A 219 16.54 34.11 -2.60
CA ASP A 219 16.10 35.50 -2.44
C ASP A 219 14.72 35.68 -3.08
N ASP A 220 13.66 35.69 -2.25
CA ASP A 220 12.26 35.77 -2.71
C ASP A 220 11.88 34.65 -3.70
N GLY A 221 12.30 33.41 -3.39
CA GLY A 221 12.11 32.21 -4.22
C GLY A 221 13.09 32.08 -5.38
N TRP A 222 13.99 33.06 -5.57
CA TRP A 222 14.97 33.06 -6.65
C TRP A 222 16.31 32.48 -6.20
N ILE A 223 16.71 31.38 -6.84
CA ILE A 223 17.94 30.66 -6.52
C ILE A 223 18.96 30.91 -7.64
N GLU A 224 20.19 31.28 -7.26
CA GLU A 224 21.34 31.34 -8.16
C GLU A 224 22.26 30.13 -7.89
N GLY A 225 22.71 29.48 -8.96
CA GLY A 225 23.69 28.40 -8.89
C GLY A 225 23.08 27.04 -8.55
N ASP A 226 23.69 26.36 -7.60
CA ASP A 226 23.46 24.94 -7.34
C ASP A 226 22.23 24.73 -6.47
N VAL A 227 21.43 23.72 -6.84
CA VAL A 227 20.16 23.41 -6.19
C VAL A 227 19.87 21.93 -6.26
N GLU A 228 19.41 21.36 -5.15
CA GLU A 228 18.81 20.05 -5.10
C GLU A 228 17.36 20.17 -4.65
N VAL A 229 16.47 19.41 -5.26
CA VAL A 229 15.09 19.28 -4.84
C VAL A 229 14.80 17.81 -4.56
N SER A 230 14.14 17.52 -3.44
CA SER A 230 13.56 16.20 -3.14
C SER A 230 12.07 16.32 -2.86
N ALA A 231 11.29 15.42 -3.44
CA ALA A 231 9.84 15.39 -3.27
C ALA A 231 9.29 13.97 -3.18
N VAL A 232 8.09 13.85 -2.61
CA VAL A 232 7.29 12.61 -2.61
C VAL A 232 6.02 12.85 -3.42
N VAL A 233 5.86 12.09 -4.51
CA VAL A 233 4.82 12.30 -5.52
C VAL A 233 3.97 11.04 -5.71
N GLN A 234 2.66 11.19 -5.75
CA GLN A 234 1.71 10.16 -6.18
C GLN A 234 1.08 10.57 -7.50
N MET A 235 0.91 9.58 -8.36
CA MET A 235 0.37 9.74 -9.69
C MET A 235 -1.03 9.11 -9.69
N PRO A 236 -2.11 9.89 -9.59
CA PRO A 236 -3.47 9.37 -9.66
C PRO A 236 -3.80 8.80 -11.04
N ASP A 237 -4.79 7.91 -11.12
CA ASP A 237 -5.03 7.14 -12.34
C ASP A 237 -5.56 7.99 -13.51
N GLY A 238 -5.02 7.72 -14.69
CA GLY A 238 -5.36 8.37 -15.96
C GLY A 238 -4.26 8.12 -17.00
N PHE A 239 -4.63 7.85 -18.26
CA PHE A 239 -3.65 7.63 -19.35
C PHE A 239 -3.01 8.95 -19.78
N THR A 240 -1.93 9.34 -19.12
CA THR A 240 -1.06 10.44 -19.55
C THR A 240 0.32 9.88 -19.89
N ALA A 241 0.86 10.28 -21.05
CA ALA A 241 2.21 9.86 -21.45
C ALA A 241 3.30 10.43 -20.52
N THR A 242 2.96 11.48 -19.76
CA THR A 242 3.79 12.09 -18.72
C THR A 242 2.99 12.07 -17.43
N ARG A 243 3.54 11.42 -16.40
CA ARG A 243 2.86 11.13 -15.14
C ARG A 243 3.05 12.22 -14.09
N PHE A 244 4.24 12.82 -14.02
CA PHE A 244 4.55 13.96 -13.15
C PHE A 244 5.64 14.82 -13.79
N GLN A 245 5.82 16.06 -13.32
CA GLN A 245 7.01 16.86 -13.65
C GLN A 245 7.54 17.59 -12.42
N LEU A 246 8.85 17.49 -12.20
CA LEU A 246 9.57 18.18 -11.12
C LEU A 246 10.60 19.15 -11.73
N PRO A 247 10.31 20.46 -11.76
CA PRO A 247 11.21 21.45 -12.33
C PRO A 247 12.16 22.11 -11.30
N ILE A 248 13.32 22.55 -11.80
CA ILE A 248 14.25 23.48 -11.14
C ILE A 248 14.63 24.60 -12.11
N HIS A 249 15.05 25.74 -11.57
CA HIS A 249 15.41 26.96 -12.34
C HIS A 249 14.27 27.44 -13.25
N VAL A 250 13.04 27.41 -12.72
CA VAL A 250 11.83 27.88 -13.36
C VAL A 250 11.91 29.40 -13.54
N SER A 251 11.76 29.85 -14.78
CA SER A 251 11.73 31.28 -15.14
C SER A 251 10.99 31.51 -16.46
N GLY A 252 10.88 32.78 -16.84
CA GLY A 252 10.17 33.21 -18.05
C GLY A 252 8.65 33.15 -17.92
N GLU A 253 7.96 33.56 -18.98
CA GLU A 253 6.49 33.67 -19.03
C GLU A 253 5.90 32.56 -19.91
N ALA A 254 4.57 32.37 -19.87
CA ALA A 254 3.89 31.47 -20.78
C ALA A 254 4.23 31.79 -22.26
N GLY A 255 4.73 30.78 -22.98
CA GLY A 255 5.24 30.89 -24.36
C GLY A 255 6.73 31.20 -24.48
N ALA A 256 7.42 31.49 -23.37
CA ALA A 256 8.87 31.71 -23.29
C ALA A 256 9.46 31.03 -22.04
N GLU A 257 8.95 29.85 -21.70
CA GLU A 257 9.29 29.14 -20.45
C GLU A 257 10.75 28.65 -20.45
N SER A 258 11.41 28.75 -19.30
CA SER A 258 12.74 28.17 -19.07
C SER A 258 12.76 27.38 -17.77
N ALA A 259 13.28 26.15 -17.81
CA ALA A 259 13.46 25.27 -16.64
C ALA A 259 14.29 24.04 -17.03
N TYR A 260 15.04 23.46 -16.09
CA TYR A 260 15.31 22.03 -16.14
C TYR A 260 14.17 21.30 -15.47
N TYR A 261 13.80 20.12 -15.96
CA TYR A 261 12.80 19.33 -15.27
C TYR A 261 12.97 17.85 -15.54
N LEU A 262 12.62 17.10 -14.50
CA LEU A 262 12.44 15.68 -14.53
C LEU A 262 10.99 15.36 -14.86
N ASP A 263 10.76 14.38 -15.70
CA ASP A 263 9.43 13.78 -15.86
C ASP A 263 9.46 12.25 -15.79
N GLY A 264 8.45 11.68 -15.15
CA GLY A 264 8.18 10.25 -15.13
C GLY A 264 7.16 9.86 -16.19
N ARG A 265 7.36 8.70 -16.81
CA ARG A 265 6.42 8.06 -17.73
C ARG A 265 6.07 6.68 -17.21
N ALA A 266 5.14 6.00 -17.87
CA ALA A 266 4.72 4.66 -17.48
C ALA A 266 5.88 3.66 -17.34
N GLY A 267 6.96 3.77 -18.13
CA GLY A 267 8.11 2.85 -18.05
C GLY A 267 9.47 3.52 -18.25
N SER A 268 9.55 4.85 -18.18
CA SER A 268 10.82 5.57 -18.32
C SER A 268 10.84 6.84 -17.50
N VAL A 269 12.05 7.30 -17.20
CA VAL A 269 12.31 8.58 -16.53
C VAL A 269 13.15 9.44 -17.45
N ARG A 270 12.82 10.73 -17.57
CA ARG A 270 13.49 11.64 -18.51
C ARG A 270 13.93 12.92 -17.82
N LEU A 271 15.13 13.35 -18.17
CA LEU A 271 15.64 14.67 -17.81
C LEU A 271 15.57 15.58 -19.03
N ASN A 272 14.94 16.74 -18.86
CA ASN A 272 14.56 17.64 -19.92
C ASN A 272 14.91 19.10 -19.59
N ARG A 273 14.82 19.96 -20.60
CA ARG A 273 15.01 21.41 -20.50
C ARG A 273 14.02 22.17 -21.38
N TYR A 274 13.56 23.31 -20.87
CA TYR A 274 13.01 24.42 -21.66
C TYR A 274 13.98 25.61 -21.65
N VAL A 275 14.16 26.27 -22.81
CA VAL A 275 14.82 27.58 -22.91
C VAL A 275 14.02 28.44 -23.87
N ASP A 276 13.49 29.57 -23.40
CA ASP A 276 12.61 30.46 -24.17
C ASP A 276 11.49 29.69 -24.90
N GLY A 277 10.89 28.73 -24.20
CA GLY A 277 9.81 27.87 -24.69
C GLY A 277 10.26 26.66 -25.52
N ALA A 278 11.52 26.59 -25.94
CA ALA A 278 12.05 25.50 -26.75
C ALA A 278 12.38 24.26 -25.90
N PHE A 279 11.82 23.11 -26.26
CA PHE A 279 12.03 21.83 -25.57
C PHE A 279 13.32 21.12 -26.02
N THR A 280 14.05 20.55 -25.08
CA THR A 280 15.16 19.61 -25.33
C THR A 280 15.09 18.46 -24.31
N MET A 281 15.18 17.23 -24.78
CA MET A 281 15.43 16.06 -23.92
C MET A 281 16.95 15.90 -23.75
N LEU A 282 17.42 15.84 -22.52
CA LEU A 282 18.84 15.70 -22.19
C LEU A 282 19.23 14.23 -22.00
N SER A 283 18.37 13.44 -21.35
CA SER A 283 18.58 12.01 -21.12
C SER A 283 17.26 11.29 -20.85
N GLU A 284 17.24 9.98 -21.06
CA GLU A 284 16.13 9.07 -20.78
C GLU A 284 16.70 7.72 -20.33
N VAL A 285 16.08 7.12 -19.32
CA VAL A 285 16.38 5.77 -18.86
C VAL A 285 15.07 4.99 -18.77
N ASP A 286 15.07 3.80 -19.36
CA ASP A 286 13.97 2.84 -19.22
C ASP A 286 14.01 2.20 -17.84
N LEU A 287 12.85 2.13 -17.19
CA LEU A 287 12.69 1.44 -15.92
C LEU A 287 12.48 -0.05 -16.18
N SER A 288 12.97 -0.89 -15.26
CA SER A 288 12.69 -2.34 -15.28
C SER A 288 11.25 -2.69 -14.87
N HIS A 289 10.47 -1.69 -14.43
CA HIS A 289 9.13 -1.80 -13.90
C HIS A 289 8.25 -0.68 -14.45
N THR A 290 6.94 -0.84 -14.28
CA THR A 290 5.97 0.22 -14.61
C THR A 290 5.84 1.16 -13.42
N VAL A 291 5.72 2.46 -13.68
CA VAL A 291 5.31 3.43 -12.66
C VAL A 291 3.81 3.28 -12.46
N ASP A 292 3.43 2.66 -11.35
CA ASP A 292 2.07 2.30 -11.01
C ASP A 292 1.28 3.53 -10.55
N SER A 293 0.00 3.61 -10.94
CA SER A 293 -0.88 4.66 -10.47
C SER A 293 -1.34 4.39 -9.04
N GLY A 294 -1.54 5.46 -8.27
CA GLY A 294 -1.89 5.38 -6.85
C GLY A 294 -0.71 5.06 -5.92
N ALA A 295 0.47 4.69 -6.42
CA ALA A 295 1.66 4.51 -5.60
C ALA A 295 2.42 5.83 -5.36
N TRP A 296 3.06 5.95 -4.19
CA TRP A 296 3.93 7.06 -3.84
C TRP A 296 5.37 6.77 -4.27
N TYR A 297 6.03 7.77 -4.85
CA TYR A 297 7.42 7.70 -5.31
C TYR A 297 8.24 8.83 -4.72
N ARG A 298 9.48 8.52 -4.37
CA ARG A 298 10.51 9.48 -3.97
C ARG A 298 11.31 9.89 -5.20
N VAL A 299 11.55 11.19 -5.29
CA VAL A 299 12.24 11.78 -6.43
C VAL A 299 13.23 12.83 -5.98
N VAL A 300 14.40 12.85 -6.64
CA VAL A 300 15.45 13.85 -6.42
C VAL A 300 15.92 14.37 -7.77
N LEU A 301 16.01 15.69 -7.90
CA LEU A 301 16.61 16.37 -9.04
C LEU A 301 17.66 17.37 -8.52
N GLN A 302 18.91 17.17 -8.93
CA GLN A 302 20.04 18.00 -8.51
C GLN A 302 20.68 18.70 -9.71
N ARG A 303 21.07 19.96 -9.53
CA ARG A 303 22.03 20.69 -10.36
C ARG A 303 23.24 21.08 -9.50
N ASP A 304 24.42 20.65 -9.95
CA ASP A 304 25.73 20.90 -9.34
C ASP A 304 26.69 21.36 -10.44
N GLY A 305 26.93 22.68 -10.50
CA GLY A 305 27.53 23.36 -11.62
C GLY A 305 26.77 23.10 -12.92
N GLY A 306 27.45 22.54 -13.92
CA GLY A 306 26.82 22.13 -15.17
C GLY A 306 26.27 20.70 -15.16
N THR A 307 26.30 19.99 -14.01
CA THR A 307 25.88 18.59 -13.92
C THR A 307 24.47 18.49 -13.37
N LEU A 308 23.63 17.72 -14.04
CA LEU A 308 22.26 17.42 -13.60
C LEU A 308 22.17 15.94 -13.24
N ARG A 309 21.56 15.63 -12.09
CA ARG A 309 21.42 14.26 -11.60
C ARG A 309 20.00 13.98 -11.14
N VAL A 310 19.55 12.75 -11.33
CA VAL A 310 18.20 12.30 -10.95
C VAL A 310 18.27 11.00 -10.16
N LYS A 311 17.50 10.94 -9.07
CA LYS A 311 17.07 9.67 -8.47
C LYS A 311 15.55 9.58 -8.51
N PHE A 312 15.06 8.36 -8.68
CA PHE A 312 13.63 8.05 -8.69
C PHE A 312 13.46 6.63 -8.17
N TRP A 313 12.67 6.47 -7.10
CA TRP A 313 12.43 5.17 -6.48
C TRP A 313 11.08 5.15 -5.76
N PRO A 314 10.52 3.97 -5.50
CA PRO A 314 9.26 3.82 -4.75
C PRO A 314 9.41 4.32 -3.30
N ASN A 315 8.37 4.95 -2.75
CA ASN A 315 8.36 5.27 -1.32
C ASN A 315 8.34 3.98 -0.48
N GLY A 316 9.08 3.97 0.64
CA GLY A 316 9.26 2.78 1.49
C GLY A 316 10.48 1.93 1.14
N MET A 317 11.11 2.15 -0.02
CA MET A 317 12.38 1.53 -0.38
C MET A 317 13.57 2.44 0.00
N ASP A 318 14.72 1.82 0.27
CA ASP A 318 15.97 2.54 0.50
C ASP A 318 16.34 3.44 -0.69
N GLU A 319 16.90 4.61 -0.40
CA GLU A 319 17.41 5.52 -1.44
C GLU A 319 18.52 4.80 -2.24
N PRO A 320 18.43 4.75 -3.58
CA PRO A 320 19.49 4.15 -4.39
C PRO A 320 20.84 4.85 -4.18
N ASP A 321 21.92 4.07 -4.03
CA ASP A 321 23.28 4.60 -3.92
C ASP A 321 23.69 5.39 -5.17
N GLU A 322 23.32 4.88 -6.34
CA GLU A 322 23.70 5.43 -7.65
C GLU A 322 22.64 6.38 -8.21
N TRP A 323 23.10 7.38 -8.98
CA TRP A 323 22.22 8.29 -9.72
C TRP A 323 21.64 7.58 -10.94
N LEU A 324 20.30 7.58 -11.07
CA LEU A 324 19.60 6.98 -12.20
C LEU A 324 19.95 7.68 -13.52
N ILE A 325 20.02 9.02 -13.50
CA ILE A 325 20.46 9.83 -14.64
C ILE A 325 21.58 10.76 -14.17
N THR A 326 22.63 10.90 -14.99
CA THR A 326 23.59 11.99 -14.91
C THR A 326 23.76 12.60 -16.30
N ALA A 327 23.57 13.91 -16.43
CA ALA A 327 23.74 14.65 -17.67
C ALA A 327 24.54 15.95 -17.43
N THR A 328 25.05 16.57 -18.48
CA THR A 328 25.74 17.87 -18.40
C THR A 328 25.08 18.90 -19.30
N ASP A 329 24.67 20.03 -18.72
CA ASP A 329 24.08 21.16 -19.42
C ASP A 329 24.27 22.45 -18.60
N ASP A 330 24.74 23.54 -19.22
CA ASP A 330 25.11 24.80 -18.56
C ASP A 330 24.23 25.98 -18.98
N ARG A 331 23.07 25.71 -19.57
CA ARG A 331 22.21 26.75 -20.16
C ARG A 331 21.38 27.54 -19.15
N LEU A 332 21.06 26.95 -18.00
CA LEU A 332 20.33 27.62 -16.93
C LEU A 332 21.13 27.52 -15.64
N ASP A 333 21.31 28.64 -14.97
CA ASP A 333 22.05 28.77 -13.73
C ASP A 333 21.30 29.57 -12.66
N ALA A 334 20.07 30.00 -12.93
CA ALA A 334 19.22 30.63 -11.94
C ALA A 334 17.73 30.43 -12.24
N GLY A 335 16.90 30.47 -11.21
CA GLY A 335 15.45 30.51 -11.30
C GLY A 335 14.78 29.98 -10.03
N ARG A 336 13.46 29.78 -10.08
CA ARG A 336 12.67 29.26 -8.96
C ARG A 336 12.62 27.73 -8.96
N VAL A 337 12.18 27.15 -7.85
CA VAL A 337 11.86 25.71 -7.73
C VAL A 337 10.39 25.53 -7.45
N GLY A 338 9.84 24.39 -7.82
CA GLY A 338 8.44 24.09 -7.56
C GLY A 338 7.98 22.77 -8.16
N VAL A 339 6.68 22.69 -8.44
CA VAL A 339 6.02 21.57 -9.11
C VAL A 339 5.35 22.03 -10.40
N ALA A 340 5.24 21.16 -11.39
CA ALA A 340 4.67 21.52 -12.69
C ALA A 340 3.93 20.35 -13.35
N HIS A 341 3.04 20.69 -14.27
CA HIS A 341 2.51 19.75 -15.25
C HIS A 341 2.04 20.47 -16.51
N PHE A 342 1.83 19.77 -17.63
CA PHE A 342 1.23 20.38 -18.84
C PHE A 342 0.08 19.60 -19.46
N THR A 343 -0.15 18.35 -19.05
CA THR A 343 -1.12 17.47 -19.72
C THR A 343 -2.53 17.72 -19.17
N ALA A 344 -3.45 18.12 -20.05
CA ALA A 344 -4.84 18.39 -19.71
C ALA A 344 -5.49 17.22 -18.95
N GLY A 345 -6.27 17.52 -17.91
CA GLY A 345 -6.98 16.55 -17.09
C GLY A 345 -6.09 15.68 -16.18
N SER A 346 -4.79 15.99 -16.08
CA SER A 346 -3.91 15.27 -15.15
C SER A 346 -4.12 15.75 -13.74
N VAL A 347 -3.97 14.84 -12.78
CA VAL A 347 -3.90 15.16 -11.36
C VAL A 347 -2.55 14.69 -10.83
N ASN A 348 -1.93 15.42 -9.91
CA ASN A 348 -0.69 15.04 -9.23
C ASN A 348 -0.75 15.42 -7.75
N ASP A 349 -0.40 14.48 -6.87
CA ASP A 349 -0.37 14.70 -5.44
C ASP A 349 1.08 14.72 -4.93
N TRP A 350 1.41 15.68 -4.07
CA TRP A 350 2.75 15.90 -3.52
C TRP A 350 2.68 15.96 -1.99
N ALA A 351 3.22 14.94 -1.31
CA ALA A 351 3.14 14.83 0.16
C ALA A 351 4.38 15.39 0.87
N TRP A 352 5.44 15.69 0.12
CA TRP A 352 6.67 16.27 0.65
C TRP A 352 7.35 17.08 -0.44
N TYR A 353 7.91 18.23 -0.08
CA TYR A 353 8.77 19.02 -0.94
C TYR A 353 9.90 19.64 -0.12
N SER A 354 11.12 19.57 -0.64
CA SER A 354 12.30 20.07 0.05
C SER A 354 13.35 20.55 -0.94
N VAL A 355 14.14 21.53 -0.49
CA VAL A 355 15.12 22.23 -1.33
C VAL A 355 16.41 22.37 -0.55
N GLY A 356 17.54 22.04 -1.18
CA GLY A 356 18.88 22.41 -0.74
C GLY A 356 19.48 23.41 -1.72
N THR A 357 20.02 24.51 -1.22
CA THR A 357 20.64 25.59 -2.03
C THR A 357 22.11 25.77 -1.66
N GLY A 358 22.88 26.44 -2.53
CA GLY A 358 24.28 26.75 -2.22
C GLY A 358 25.21 25.52 -2.17
N GLY A 359 24.79 24.39 -2.74
CA GLY A 359 25.51 23.11 -2.69
C GLY A 359 25.03 22.14 -1.61
N GLU A 360 24.09 22.56 -0.76
CA GLU A 360 23.47 21.69 0.24
C GLU A 360 22.51 20.68 -0.39
N SER A 361 22.36 19.52 0.27
CA SER A 361 21.40 18.48 -0.15
C SER A 361 19.99 18.81 0.31
N ALA A 362 18.98 18.43 -0.47
CA ALA A 362 17.58 18.61 -0.06
C ALA A 362 17.21 17.57 1.02
N PRO A 363 16.66 17.97 2.18
CA PRO A 363 16.25 17.02 3.20
C PRO A 363 15.27 15.96 2.67
N ARG A 364 15.59 14.68 2.85
CA ARG A 364 14.70 13.59 2.40
C ARG A 364 13.47 13.52 3.28
N ALA A 365 12.33 13.12 2.68
CA ALA A 365 11.13 12.81 3.43
C ALA A 365 11.42 11.78 4.55
N PRO A 366 10.81 11.91 5.72
CA PRO A 366 10.98 10.94 6.79
C PRO A 366 10.41 9.58 6.37
N ALA A 367 10.89 8.49 6.98
CA ALA A 367 10.47 7.13 6.62
C ALA A 367 8.99 6.88 6.96
N ASP A 368 8.48 7.54 7.99
CA ASP A 368 7.12 7.49 8.51
C ASP A 368 6.22 8.61 7.97
N LEU A 369 6.57 9.22 6.82
CA LEU A 369 5.76 10.27 6.16
C LEU A 369 4.30 9.83 5.98
N PHE A 370 4.09 8.54 5.70
CA PHE A 370 2.79 7.90 5.82
C PHE A 370 2.88 6.96 7.02
N PRO A 371 2.05 7.13 8.06
CA PRO A 371 2.06 6.21 9.19
C PRO A 371 1.74 4.82 8.66
N LEU A 372 2.74 3.94 8.69
CA LEU A 372 2.49 2.51 8.57
C LEU A 372 1.60 2.13 9.77
N PRO A 373 0.62 1.22 9.60
CA PRO A 373 -0.06 0.63 10.75
C PRO A 373 0.99 0.15 11.77
N ASP A 374 0.64 0.16 13.06
CA ASP A 374 1.51 -0.34 14.16
C ASP A 374 2.31 -1.56 13.69
N PRO A 375 3.60 -1.71 14.04
CA PRO A 375 4.45 -2.77 13.50
C PRO A 375 3.85 -4.14 13.83
N ASP A 376 2.99 -4.61 12.94
CA ASP A 376 2.59 -5.98 12.84
C ASP A 376 3.87 -6.71 12.43
N PRO A 377 4.39 -7.62 13.26
CA PRO A 377 5.66 -8.27 12.97
C PRO A 377 5.61 -9.10 11.68
N LEU A 378 4.43 -9.26 11.07
CA LEU A 378 4.20 -10.07 9.88
C LEU A 378 3.53 -9.25 8.78
N LEU A 379 4.20 -8.24 8.24
CA LEU A 379 3.73 -7.58 7.02
C LEU A 379 3.99 -8.47 5.80
N THR A 380 3.08 -8.42 4.83
CA THR A 380 3.35 -8.95 3.48
C THR A 380 4.34 -8.05 2.76
N GLY A 381 5.05 -8.57 1.75
CA GLY A 381 5.92 -7.72 0.93
C GLY A 381 5.16 -6.55 0.30
N PHE A 382 3.90 -6.76 -0.08
CA PHE A 382 3.00 -5.69 -0.52
C PHE A 382 2.82 -4.56 0.50
N GLU A 383 2.55 -4.90 1.75
CA GLU A 383 2.35 -3.92 2.83
C GLU A 383 3.66 -3.24 3.24
N GLU A 384 4.77 -3.97 3.31
CA GLU A 384 6.10 -3.40 3.60
C GLU A 384 6.46 -2.29 2.62
N ARG A 385 5.94 -2.37 1.39
CA ARG A 385 6.18 -1.42 0.31
C ARG A 385 5.03 -0.44 0.09
N GLY A 386 4.10 -0.32 1.04
CA GLY A 386 2.97 0.60 0.95
C GLY A 386 2.10 0.39 -0.30
N GLY A 387 2.02 -0.85 -0.77
CA GLY A 387 1.28 -1.25 -1.97
C GLY A 387 1.96 -0.94 -3.30
N SER A 388 3.21 -0.48 -3.31
CA SER A 388 3.93 -0.12 -4.55
C SER A 388 4.45 -1.33 -5.35
N PHE A 389 4.61 -2.50 -4.72
CA PHE A 389 4.96 -3.76 -5.40
C PHE A 389 4.26 -4.93 -4.72
N TRP A 390 3.72 -5.84 -5.53
CA TRP A 390 3.11 -7.08 -5.08
C TRP A 390 4.11 -7.99 -4.35
N THR A 391 3.61 -8.83 -3.45
CA THR A 391 4.41 -9.86 -2.75
C THR A 391 5.03 -10.82 -3.77
N THR A 392 6.29 -11.22 -3.63
CA THR A 392 6.90 -12.21 -4.54
C THR A 392 6.54 -13.64 -4.14
N GLU A 393 6.79 -14.62 -5.01
CA GLU A 393 6.60 -16.04 -4.66
C GLU A 393 7.44 -16.45 -3.42
N ALA A 394 8.67 -15.94 -3.32
CA ALA A 394 9.53 -16.21 -2.17
C ALA A 394 9.01 -15.56 -0.89
N GLU A 395 8.58 -14.30 -0.98
CA GLU A 395 7.99 -13.58 0.16
C GLU A 395 6.67 -14.21 0.62
N GLU A 396 5.84 -14.74 -0.28
CA GLU A 396 4.63 -15.49 0.09
C GLU A 396 4.99 -16.70 0.97
N LEU A 397 5.98 -17.50 0.57
CA LEU A 397 6.40 -18.66 1.35
C LEU A 397 6.99 -18.25 2.70
N GLU A 398 7.82 -17.21 2.74
CA GLU A 398 8.40 -16.68 3.99
C GLU A 398 7.29 -16.17 4.92
N PHE A 399 6.31 -15.46 4.38
CA PHE A 399 5.15 -14.99 5.13
C PHE A 399 4.31 -16.13 5.71
N LEU A 400 3.97 -17.15 4.90
CA LEU A 400 3.20 -18.31 5.36
C LEU A 400 3.94 -19.06 6.49
N GLN A 401 5.26 -19.24 6.37
CA GLN A 401 6.08 -19.84 7.41
C GLN A 401 6.09 -19.00 8.70
N ALA A 402 6.12 -17.68 8.58
CA ALA A 402 6.16 -16.78 9.71
C ALA A 402 4.82 -16.74 10.47
N VAL A 403 3.68 -16.73 9.76
CA VAL A 403 2.35 -16.80 10.40
C VAL A 403 2.09 -18.17 11.05
N ASP A 404 2.44 -19.27 10.38
CA ASP A 404 2.37 -20.64 10.94
C ASP A 404 3.19 -20.79 12.22
N ALA A 405 4.39 -20.19 12.26
CA ALA A 405 5.23 -20.19 13.45
C ALA A 405 4.69 -19.30 14.58
N ALA A 406 3.91 -18.27 14.25
CA ALA A 406 3.38 -17.30 15.21
C ALA A 406 2.05 -17.74 15.84
N SER A 407 1.26 -18.61 15.19
CA SER A 407 -0.06 -19.00 15.67
C SER A 407 -0.40 -20.47 15.41
N GLU A 408 -0.77 -21.20 16.47
CA GLU A 408 -1.28 -22.58 16.37
C GLU A 408 -2.62 -22.67 15.62
N ARG A 409 -3.29 -21.54 15.37
CA ARG A 409 -4.56 -21.47 14.61
C ARG A 409 -4.37 -21.67 13.12
N MET A 410 -3.15 -21.53 12.61
CA MET A 410 -2.84 -21.70 11.20
C MET A 410 -1.97 -22.94 10.97
N SER A 411 -2.19 -23.61 9.84
CA SER A 411 -1.21 -24.51 9.24
C SER A 411 -1.29 -24.45 7.73
N PHE A 412 -0.22 -24.79 7.01
CA PHE A 412 -0.25 -24.86 5.56
C PHE A 412 0.54 -26.05 5.00
N THR A 413 0.15 -26.50 3.81
CA THR A 413 0.80 -27.60 3.10
C THR A 413 0.84 -27.32 1.60
N GLN A 414 1.89 -27.76 0.91
CA GLN A 414 1.87 -27.83 -0.54
C GLN A 414 0.92 -28.95 -0.99
N VAL A 415 -0.09 -28.62 -1.80
CA VAL A 415 -1.15 -29.54 -2.28
C VAL A 415 -1.05 -29.83 -3.78
N GLY A 416 -0.18 -29.11 -4.49
CA GLY A 416 0.05 -29.29 -5.91
C GLY A 416 1.27 -28.53 -6.40
N GLU A 417 1.45 -28.60 -7.72
CA GLU A 417 2.47 -27.85 -8.46
C GLU A 417 1.83 -27.29 -9.73
N SER A 418 2.35 -26.17 -10.21
CA SER A 418 2.00 -25.60 -11.51
C SER A 418 2.68 -26.33 -12.67
N VAL A 419 2.40 -25.89 -13.90
CA VAL A 419 3.05 -26.41 -15.12
C VAL A 419 4.59 -26.30 -15.07
N GLU A 420 5.15 -25.21 -14.53
CA GLU A 420 6.60 -25.05 -14.34
C GLU A 420 7.13 -25.62 -13.02
N GLY A 421 6.28 -26.30 -12.23
CA GLY A 421 6.67 -26.96 -10.99
C GLY A 421 6.73 -26.04 -9.76
N ARG A 422 6.07 -24.88 -9.79
CA ARG A 422 5.96 -23.99 -8.62
C ARG A 422 4.92 -24.53 -7.64
N PRO A 423 5.16 -24.46 -6.33
CA PRO A 423 4.26 -25.03 -5.33
C PRO A 423 2.93 -24.27 -5.29
N VAL A 424 1.83 -25.02 -5.12
CA VAL A 424 0.52 -24.47 -4.75
C VAL A 424 0.25 -24.84 -3.29
N HIS A 425 0.03 -23.83 -2.44
CA HIS A 425 -0.18 -24.02 -1.01
C HIS A 425 -1.67 -23.97 -0.64
N LEU A 426 -2.10 -24.88 0.24
CA LEU A 426 -3.37 -24.81 0.95
C LEU A 426 -3.10 -24.43 2.40
N VAL A 427 -3.69 -23.33 2.83
CA VAL A 427 -3.66 -22.86 4.22
C VAL A 427 -4.98 -23.21 4.91
N ARG A 428 -4.91 -23.61 6.17
CA ARG A 428 -6.03 -24.00 7.03
C ARG A 428 -6.00 -23.15 8.28
N LEU A 429 -7.13 -22.52 8.60
CA LEU A 429 -7.34 -21.74 9.82
C LEU A 429 -8.50 -22.31 10.63
N GLY A 430 -8.28 -22.50 11.93
CA GLY A 430 -9.31 -22.94 12.88
C GLY A 430 -8.89 -22.70 14.32
N TYR A 431 -9.83 -22.80 15.27
CA TYR A 431 -9.58 -22.54 16.69
C TYR A 431 -9.84 -23.78 17.57
N PRO A 432 -8.96 -24.09 18.55
CA PRO A 432 -7.68 -23.43 18.84
C PRO A 432 -6.56 -23.75 17.83
N ALA A 433 -6.78 -24.76 16.99
CA ALA A 433 -5.92 -25.18 15.87
C ALA A 433 -6.83 -25.75 14.77
N PRO A 434 -6.41 -25.79 13.50
CA PRO A 434 -7.20 -26.38 12.43
C PRO A 434 -7.40 -27.89 12.69
N PRO A 435 -8.61 -28.45 12.48
CA PRO A 435 -8.87 -29.89 12.60
C PRO A 435 -8.08 -30.71 11.59
N ALA A 436 -8.12 -32.05 11.72
CA ALA A 436 -7.57 -32.93 10.69
C ALA A 436 -8.37 -32.82 9.38
N ASP A 437 -7.73 -33.10 8.23
CA ASP A 437 -8.37 -32.93 6.90
C ASP A 437 -9.70 -33.69 6.76
N ASP A 438 -9.84 -34.89 7.36
CA ASP A 438 -11.09 -35.66 7.35
C ASP A 438 -12.18 -35.06 8.26
N GLU A 439 -11.79 -34.36 9.33
CA GLU A 439 -12.71 -33.61 10.18
C GLU A 439 -13.15 -32.30 9.51
N ILE A 440 -12.26 -31.64 8.74
CA ILE A 440 -12.62 -30.47 7.93
C ILE A 440 -13.63 -30.88 6.85
N ALA A 441 -13.37 -31.99 6.14
CA ALA A 441 -14.27 -32.52 5.10
C ALA A 441 -15.67 -32.88 5.63
N ALA A 442 -15.77 -33.34 6.89
CA ALA A 442 -17.05 -33.62 7.54
C ALA A 442 -17.66 -32.38 8.24
N GLY A 443 -16.86 -31.34 8.44
CA GLY A 443 -17.18 -30.14 9.19
C GLY A 443 -17.82 -29.05 8.35
N ARG A 444 -17.68 -27.80 8.80
CA ARG A 444 -18.06 -26.60 8.06
C ARG A 444 -16.82 -25.87 7.60
N SER A 445 -16.76 -25.46 6.34
CA SER A 445 -15.61 -24.74 5.82
C SER A 445 -15.93 -23.74 4.72
N VAL A 446 -15.12 -22.68 4.66
CA VAL A 446 -15.13 -21.68 3.59
C VAL A 446 -13.77 -21.72 2.90
N LEU A 447 -13.76 -21.74 1.57
CA LEU A 447 -12.54 -21.70 0.75
C LEU A 447 -12.42 -20.36 0.03
N VAL A 448 -11.25 -19.74 0.07
CA VAL A 448 -10.94 -18.53 -0.70
C VAL A 448 -9.81 -18.86 -1.69
N LEU A 449 -10.08 -18.66 -2.98
CA LEU A 449 -9.14 -18.86 -4.08
C LEU A 449 -8.61 -17.51 -4.57
N GLY A 450 -7.31 -17.28 -4.42
CA GLY A 450 -6.60 -16.10 -4.92
C GLY A 450 -5.86 -16.36 -6.23
N SER A 451 -5.85 -15.35 -7.11
CA SER A 451 -5.00 -15.26 -8.31
C SER A 451 -5.03 -16.52 -9.20
N GLN A 452 -6.23 -16.97 -9.59
CA GLN A 452 -6.39 -17.95 -10.67
C GLN A 452 -5.89 -17.40 -12.01
N HIS A 453 -6.14 -16.12 -12.27
CA HIS A 453 -5.44 -15.38 -13.31
C HIS A 453 -4.22 -14.72 -12.69
N GLY A 454 -3.07 -14.97 -13.30
CA GLY A 454 -1.82 -14.42 -12.81
C GLY A 454 -1.81 -12.91 -12.75
N ASN A 455 -2.27 -12.22 -13.79
CA ASN A 455 -2.27 -10.75 -13.90
C ASN A 455 -3.33 -10.02 -13.02
N GLU A 456 -3.91 -10.72 -12.05
CA GLU A 456 -4.92 -10.24 -11.09
C GLU A 456 -4.36 -10.46 -9.66
N PRO A 457 -3.40 -9.62 -9.21
CA PRO A 457 -2.65 -9.85 -7.98
C PRO A 457 -3.35 -9.47 -6.67
N ALA A 458 -4.36 -8.60 -6.68
CA ALA A 458 -5.00 -8.13 -5.43
C ALA A 458 -5.65 -9.25 -4.60
N PRO A 459 -6.33 -10.25 -5.21
CA PRO A 459 -6.84 -11.42 -4.50
C PRO A 459 -5.80 -12.12 -3.63
N ARG A 460 -4.56 -12.29 -4.10
CA ARG A 460 -3.50 -12.91 -3.31
C ARG A 460 -3.16 -12.07 -2.09
N GLU A 461 -2.95 -10.76 -2.24
CA GLU A 461 -2.61 -9.92 -1.08
C GLU A 461 -3.75 -9.90 -0.06
N MET A 462 -5.01 -9.89 -0.51
CA MET A 462 -6.16 -10.06 0.37
C MET A 462 -6.08 -11.37 1.16
N THR A 463 -5.77 -12.49 0.49
CA THR A 463 -5.66 -13.76 1.21
C THR A 463 -4.57 -13.70 2.28
N LEU A 464 -3.40 -13.13 1.98
CA LEU A 464 -2.29 -13.04 2.94
C LEU A 464 -2.63 -12.15 4.13
N GLN A 465 -3.30 -11.01 3.91
CA GLN A 465 -3.75 -10.13 4.98
C GLN A 465 -4.79 -10.80 5.89
N LEU A 466 -5.81 -11.45 5.30
CA LEU A 466 -6.83 -12.18 6.06
C LEU A 466 -6.25 -13.38 6.82
N LEU A 467 -5.25 -14.06 6.25
CA LEU A 467 -4.56 -15.16 6.91
C LEU A 467 -3.94 -14.70 8.23
N ARG A 468 -3.20 -13.59 8.20
CA ARG A 468 -2.61 -12.99 9.39
C ARG A 468 -3.67 -12.51 10.37
N GLU A 469 -4.68 -11.80 9.88
CA GLU A 469 -5.77 -11.31 10.72
C GLU A 469 -6.44 -12.45 11.48
N LEU A 470 -6.91 -13.49 10.79
CA LEU A 470 -7.60 -14.62 11.41
C LEU A 470 -6.66 -15.44 12.31
N ALA A 471 -5.39 -15.58 11.94
CA ALA A 471 -4.40 -16.28 12.76
C ALA A 471 -4.13 -15.56 14.10
N LEU A 472 -4.14 -14.22 14.10
CA LEU A 472 -3.70 -13.40 15.22
C LEU A 472 -4.84 -12.63 15.93
N THR A 473 -6.07 -12.74 15.46
CA THR A 473 -7.20 -11.95 15.99
C THR A 473 -7.50 -12.23 17.46
N ASP A 474 -7.80 -11.17 18.20
CA ASP A 474 -8.39 -11.22 19.54
C ASP A 474 -9.89 -10.82 19.51
N ASP A 475 -10.49 -10.69 18.33
CA ASP A 475 -11.92 -10.43 18.18
C ASP A 475 -12.72 -11.69 18.51
N ASP A 476 -13.51 -11.64 19.58
CA ASP A 476 -14.33 -12.76 20.06
C ASP A 476 -15.21 -13.36 18.95
N ALA A 477 -15.74 -12.54 18.04
CA ALA A 477 -16.66 -12.98 17.01
C ALA A 477 -15.96 -13.69 15.84
N LEU A 478 -14.70 -13.34 15.56
CA LEU A 478 -13.84 -14.09 14.62
C LEU A 478 -13.26 -15.36 15.27
N VAL A 479 -12.94 -15.32 16.56
CA VAL A 479 -12.50 -16.53 17.30
C VAL A 479 -13.63 -17.56 17.38
N ASP A 480 -14.85 -17.13 17.70
CA ASP A 480 -16.04 -18.00 17.71
C ASP A 480 -16.29 -18.57 16.30
N GLN A 481 -16.13 -17.74 15.25
CA GLN A 481 -16.22 -18.20 13.86
C GLN A 481 -15.23 -19.33 13.56
N LEU A 482 -13.96 -19.17 13.94
CA LEU A 482 -12.91 -20.17 13.71
C LEU A 482 -13.08 -21.44 14.55
N ALA A 483 -13.84 -21.38 15.64
CA ALA A 483 -14.16 -22.54 16.46
C ALA A 483 -15.25 -23.43 15.82
N GLU A 484 -16.11 -22.85 14.99
CA GLU A 484 -17.20 -23.57 14.32
C GLU A 484 -16.93 -23.84 12.83
N THR A 485 -16.12 -23.00 12.19
CA THR A 485 -15.83 -23.05 10.75
C THR A 485 -14.33 -23.06 10.49
N THR A 486 -13.86 -23.98 9.66
CA THR A 486 -12.48 -23.92 9.14
C THR A 486 -12.43 -22.99 7.93
N VAL A 487 -11.51 -22.03 7.91
CA VAL A 487 -11.30 -21.18 6.72
C VAL A 487 -10.07 -21.67 5.98
N LEU A 488 -10.25 -21.99 4.70
CA LEU A 488 -9.25 -22.51 3.79
C LEU A 488 -8.84 -21.41 2.80
N PHE A 489 -7.55 -21.33 2.50
CA PHE A 489 -7.04 -20.40 1.48
C PHE A 489 -6.11 -21.11 0.51
N ILE A 490 -6.24 -20.79 -0.78
CA ILE A 490 -5.17 -20.97 -1.77
C ILE A 490 -4.76 -19.57 -2.21
N PRO A 491 -3.70 -18.98 -1.63
CA PRO A 491 -3.30 -17.61 -1.94
C PRO A 491 -2.99 -17.36 -3.42
N THR A 492 -2.30 -18.32 -4.03
CA THR A 492 -1.90 -18.27 -5.44
C THR A 492 -2.25 -19.58 -6.14
N ALA A 493 -3.39 -19.60 -6.84
CA ALA A 493 -3.85 -20.76 -7.59
C ALA A 493 -3.08 -20.98 -8.90
N ASN A 494 -2.56 -19.91 -9.51
CA ASN A 494 -1.75 -19.96 -10.74
C ASN A 494 -0.40 -19.22 -10.54
N PRO A 495 0.58 -19.86 -9.88
CA PRO A 495 1.86 -19.21 -9.57
C PRO A 495 2.68 -18.91 -10.83
N ASP A 496 2.57 -19.72 -11.88
CA ASP A 496 3.24 -19.46 -13.16
C ASP A 496 2.74 -18.17 -13.81
N GLY A 497 1.42 -18.03 -13.91
CA GLY A 497 0.80 -16.81 -14.41
C GLY A 497 1.14 -15.61 -13.53
N ARG A 498 1.19 -15.78 -12.20
CA ARG A 498 1.53 -14.70 -11.29
C ARG A 498 2.95 -14.18 -11.54
N VAL A 499 3.94 -15.08 -11.61
CA VAL A 499 5.33 -14.71 -11.92
C VAL A 499 5.44 -14.06 -13.30
N ALA A 500 4.71 -14.56 -14.30
CA ALA A 500 4.74 -14.05 -15.67
C ALA A 500 3.86 -12.79 -15.90
N ASN A 501 3.03 -12.42 -14.92
CA ASN A 501 1.98 -11.40 -15.05
C ASN A 501 1.05 -11.66 -16.25
N THR A 502 0.60 -12.90 -16.41
CA THR A 502 -0.29 -13.33 -17.50
C THR A 502 -1.61 -13.87 -16.96
N ARG A 503 -2.68 -13.76 -17.76
CA ARG A 503 -3.97 -14.35 -17.42
C ARG A 503 -3.90 -15.88 -17.38
N GLN A 504 -3.24 -16.47 -18.37
CA GLN A 504 -3.07 -17.92 -18.49
C GLN A 504 -1.91 -18.45 -17.63
N ASN A 505 -1.91 -19.75 -17.36
CA ASN A 505 -0.74 -20.47 -16.82
C ASN A 505 0.36 -20.65 -17.90
N ALA A 506 1.47 -21.30 -17.56
CA ALA A 506 2.59 -21.48 -18.50
C ALA A 506 2.26 -22.38 -19.72
N ALA A 507 1.17 -23.15 -19.69
CA ALA A 507 0.67 -23.89 -20.85
C ALA A 507 -0.23 -23.05 -21.77
N GLY A 508 -0.49 -21.79 -21.43
CA GLY A 508 -1.40 -20.92 -22.20
C GLY A 508 -2.88 -21.24 -21.99
N ILE A 509 -3.23 -21.96 -20.92
CA ILE A 509 -4.62 -22.28 -20.55
C ILE A 509 -5.12 -21.26 -19.52
N ASP A 510 -6.36 -20.82 -19.71
CA ASP A 510 -7.10 -20.03 -18.72
C ASP A 510 -7.55 -20.96 -17.58
N THR A 511 -6.91 -20.86 -16.42
CA THR A 511 -7.17 -21.72 -15.26
C THR A 511 -8.60 -21.56 -14.74
N ASN A 512 -9.22 -20.38 -14.86
CA ASN A 512 -10.63 -20.18 -14.52
C ASN A 512 -11.59 -20.68 -15.63
N ARG A 513 -11.11 -21.44 -16.61
CA ARG A 513 -11.92 -22.17 -17.59
C ARG A 513 -11.65 -23.68 -17.56
N ASP A 514 -10.81 -24.15 -16.64
CA ASP A 514 -10.35 -25.53 -16.56
C ASP A 514 -10.96 -26.30 -15.37
N HIS A 515 -12.09 -25.84 -14.84
CA HIS A 515 -12.73 -26.46 -13.66
C HIS A 515 -13.61 -27.67 -14.01
N LEU A 516 -14.09 -27.78 -15.26
CA LEU A 516 -14.86 -28.93 -15.73
C LEU A 516 -13.93 -30.04 -16.29
N HIS A 517 -12.94 -29.67 -17.09
CA HIS A 517 -12.06 -30.63 -17.75
C HIS A 517 -10.81 -30.99 -16.96
N VAL A 518 -10.35 -30.09 -16.08
CA VAL A 518 -9.20 -30.29 -15.19
C VAL A 518 -7.96 -30.80 -15.93
N ASN A 519 -7.64 -30.16 -17.05
CA ASN A 519 -6.52 -30.53 -17.92
C ASN A 519 -5.16 -30.16 -17.32
N THR A 520 -5.12 -29.10 -16.52
CA THR A 520 -3.89 -28.50 -15.99
C THR A 520 -3.57 -28.99 -14.58
N PRO A 521 -2.29 -29.03 -14.18
CA PRO A 521 -1.91 -29.32 -12.80
C PRO A 521 -2.61 -28.42 -11.78
N GLU A 522 -2.79 -27.13 -12.10
CA GLU A 522 -3.50 -26.16 -11.26
C GLU A 522 -5.00 -26.51 -11.15
N GLY A 523 -5.67 -26.75 -12.28
CA GLY A 523 -7.08 -27.17 -12.33
C GLY A 523 -7.33 -28.45 -11.53
N GLN A 524 -6.47 -29.47 -11.69
CA GLN A 524 -6.56 -30.71 -10.93
C GLN A 524 -6.31 -30.51 -9.43
N THR A 525 -5.41 -29.59 -9.07
CA THR A 525 -5.13 -29.27 -7.65
C THR A 525 -6.35 -28.66 -6.99
N MET A 526 -6.98 -27.66 -7.60
CA MET A 526 -8.21 -27.07 -7.07
C MET A 526 -9.35 -28.09 -7.03
N ALA A 527 -9.49 -28.92 -8.06
CA ALA A 527 -10.52 -29.95 -8.09
C ALA A 527 -10.36 -31.02 -7.00
N ARG A 528 -9.11 -31.38 -6.64
CA ARG A 528 -8.79 -32.22 -5.48
C ARG A 528 -9.18 -31.54 -4.17
N VAL A 529 -8.81 -30.27 -3.98
CA VAL A 529 -9.17 -29.52 -2.75
C VAL A 529 -10.69 -29.45 -2.59
N LEU A 530 -11.44 -29.12 -3.65
CA LEU A 530 -12.91 -29.12 -3.62
C LEU A 530 -13.50 -30.50 -3.30
N ARG A 531 -12.87 -31.59 -3.77
CA ARG A 531 -13.30 -32.96 -3.49
C ARG A 531 -13.00 -33.37 -2.05
N ASP A 532 -11.81 -33.05 -1.57
CA ASP A 532 -11.26 -33.58 -0.33
C ASP A 532 -11.76 -32.80 0.89
N PHE A 533 -12.12 -31.52 0.72
CA PHE A 533 -12.60 -30.66 1.82
C PHE A 533 -14.07 -30.24 1.72
N THR A 534 -14.70 -30.38 0.54
CA THR A 534 -16.12 -30.07 0.29
C THR A 534 -16.61 -28.76 0.96
N PRO A 535 -15.99 -27.60 0.66
CA PRO A 535 -16.33 -26.35 1.33
C PRO A 535 -17.78 -25.94 1.09
N ASP A 536 -18.42 -25.40 2.13
CA ASP A 536 -19.78 -24.89 2.09
C ASP A 536 -19.88 -23.68 1.13
N ILE A 537 -18.88 -22.78 1.20
CA ILE A 537 -18.76 -21.59 0.35
C ILE A 537 -17.36 -21.57 -0.27
N THR A 538 -17.26 -21.28 -1.57
CA THR A 538 -15.99 -20.98 -2.24
C THR A 538 -16.02 -19.61 -2.91
N VAL A 539 -15.11 -18.74 -2.50
CA VAL A 539 -14.87 -17.42 -3.11
C VAL A 539 -13.81 -17.57 -4.19
N ASP A 540 -14.22 -17.28 -5.43
CA ASP A 540 -13.38 -17.17 -6.61
C ASP A 540 -12.99 -15.69 -6.80
N ALA A 541 -11.83 -15.28 -6.28
CA ALA A 541 -11.46 -13.87 -6.24
C ALA A 541 -10.62 -13.45 -7.45
N HIS A 542 -11.09 -12.41 -8.12
CA HIS A 542 -10.63 -11.94 -9.42
C HIS A 542 -10.52 -10.41 -9.49
N GLU A 543 -9.99 -9.91 -10.60
CA GLU A 543 -10.00 -8.49 -10.93
C GLU A 543 -10.32 -8.26 -12.40
N ARG A 544 -10.93 -7.11 -12.72
CA ARG A 544 -11.05 -6.60 -14.08
C ARG A 544 -9.79 -5.81 -14.42
N PRO A 545 -8.77 -6.33 -15.13
CA PRO A 545 -7.49 -5.63 -15.27
C PRO A 545 -7.62 -4.25 -15.94
N SER A 546 -8.63 -4.06 -16.79
CA SER A 546 -8.96 -2.79 -17.45
C SER A 546 -10.19 -2.07 -16.87
N GLY A 547 -10.81 -2.59 -15.82
CA GLY A 547 -12.01 -2.05 -15.18
C GLY A 547 -11.68 -0.97 -14.13
N ARG A 548 -12.65 -0.09 -13.87
CA ARG A 548 -12.52 1.01 -12.88
C ARG A 548 -13.80 1.33 -12.10
N ASN A 549 -14.97 1.29 -12.73
CA ASN A 549 -16.24 1.58 -12.06
C ASN A 549 -17.24 0.47 -12.42
N PRO A 550 -17.90 -0.17 -11.44
CA PRO A 550 -17.70 0.00 -9.99
C PRO A 550 -16.32 -0.49 -9.51
N ASP A 551 -15.94 -0.14 -8.28
CA ASP A 551 -14.70 -0.56 -7.63
C ASP A 551 -14.68 -2.09 -7.43
N MET A 552 -15.86 -2.68 -7.17
CA MET A 552 -16.07 -4.12 -7.03
C MET A 552 -17.26 -4.57 -7.90
N GLU A 553 -17.13 -5.67 -8.64
CA GLU A 553 -18.31 -6.40 -9.11
C GLU A 553 -18.37 -7.79 -8.49
N LEU A 554 -19.60 -8.25 -8.28
CA LEU A 554 -19.88 -9.52 -7.63
C LEU A 554 -20.75 -10.39 -8.56
N LEU A 555 -20.63 -11.70 -8.40
CA LEU A 555 -21.52 -12.65 -9.09
C LEU A 555 -21.64 -13.97 -8.31
N TRP A 556 -22.73 -14.69 -8.56
CA TRP A 556 -23.00 -16.03 -8.04
C TRP A 556 -23.06 -17.06 -9.19
N PRO A 557 -23.24 -18.36 -8.93
CA PRO A 557 -23.37 -19.38 -9.95
C PRO A 557 -24.70 -19.18 -10.69
N ARG A 558 -24.62 -19.06 -12.01
CA ARG A 558 -25.77 -18.76 -12.88
C ARG A 558 -26.34 -20.01 -13.55
N ASN A 559 -25.59 -21.10 -13.56
CA ASN A 559 -25.98 -22.34 -14.24
C ASN A 559 -27.28 -22.94 -13.66
N LEU A 560 -28.19 -23.32 -14.55
CA LEU A 560 -29.53 -23.78 -14.17
C LEU A 560 -29.57 -25.19 -13.56
N ASN A 561 -28.51 -25.99 -13.73
CA ASN A 561 -28.42 -27.33 -13.13
C ASN A 561 -28.01 -27.31 -11.65
N VAL A 562 -27.56 -26.16 -11.12
CA VAL A 562 -27.28 -25.99 -9.68
C VAL A 562 -28.57 -26.22 -8.88
N TYR A 563 -28.47 -26.90 -7.74
CA TYR A 563 -29.62 -27.10 -6.86
C TYR A 563 -30.17 -25.75 -6.40
N GLU A 564 -31.47 -25.52 -6.60
CA GLU A 564 -32.08 -24.19 -6.45
C GLU A 564 -31.81 -23.54 -5.08
N PRO A 565 -31.95 -24.22 -3.93
CA PRO A 565 -31.55 -23.66 -2.63
C PRO A 565 -30.09 -23.22 -2.53
N VAL A 566 -29.15 -23.95 -3.15
CA VAL A 566 -27.73 -23.54 -3.19
C VAL A 566 -27.57 -22.27 -4.02
N ARG A 567 -28.24 -22.17 -5.17
CA ARG A 567 -28.20 -20.97 -6.02
C ARG A 567 -28.84 -19.75 -5.33
N GLU A 568 -30.00 -19.92 -4.70
CA GLU A 568 -30.69 -18.85 -3.98
C GLU A 568 -29.87 -18.34 -2.79
N LEU A 569 -29.23 -19.23 -2.02
CA LEU A 569 -28.33 -18.80 -0.94
C LEU A 569 -27.07 -18.12 -1.46
N SER A 570 -26.52 -18.56 -2.61
CA SER A 570 -25.38 -17.88 -3.25
C SER A 570 -25.75 -16.46 -3.69
N GLN A 571 -26.97 -16.26 -4.21
CA GLN A 571 -27.49 -14.93 -4.54
C GLN A 571 -27.68 -14.08 -3.28
N GLN A 572 -28.28 -14.62 -2.21
CA GLN A 572 -28.45 -13.90 -0.93
C GLN A 572 -27.11 -13.52 -0.30
N LEU A 573 -26.10 -14.41 -0.36
CA LEU A 573 -24.73 -14.11 0.07
C LEU A 573 -24.22 -12.83 -0.62
N VAL A 574 -24.37 -12.75 -1.95
CA VAL A 574 -23.91 -11.60 -2.72
C VAL A 574 -24.75 -10.35 -2.43
N GLU A 575 -26.07 -10.44 -2.56
CA GLU A 575 -26.96 -9.27 -2.56
C GLU A 575 -27.21 -8.72 -1.14
N ASP A 576 -27.38 -9.59 -0.14
CA ASP A 576 -27.80 -9.18 1.21
C ASP A 576 -26.63 -8.99 2.19
N TYR A 577 -25.43 -9.49 1.85
CA TYR A 577 -24.27 -9.47 2.76
C TYR A 577 -23.04 -8.82 2.12
N VAL A 578 -22.49 -9.43 1.06
CA VAL A 578 -21.20 -8.96 0.53
C VAL A 578 -21.32 -7.60 -0.15
N TRP A 579 -22.39 -7.37 -0.90
CA TRP A 579 -22.65 -6.08 -1.53
C TRP A 579 -22.76 -4.94 -0.50
N PRO A 580 -23.70 -4.99 0.49
CA PRO A 580 -23.82 -3.90 1.46
C PRO A 580 -22.56 -3.73 2.32
N ASP A 581 -21.87 -4.82 2.70
CA ASP A 581 -20.64 -4.70 3.51
C ASP A 581 -19.50 -4.04 2.74
N THR A 582 -19.41 -4.30 1.44
CA THR A 582 -18.41 -3.65 0.56
C THR A 582 -18.76 -2.17 0.34
N GLU A 583 -20.05 -1.82 0.22
CA GLU A 583 -20.50 -0.42 0.16
C GLU A 583 -20.28 0.31 1.50
N ASP A 584 -20.54 -0.34 2.63
CA ASP A 584 -20.30 0.20 3.97
C ASP A 584 -18.80 0.43 4.24
N ALA A 585 -17.93 -0.36 3.60
CA ALA A 585 -16.47 -0.16 3.58
C ALA A 585 -16.02 1.00 2.65
N GLY A 586 -16.94 1.61 1.90
CA GLY A 586 -16.69 2.81 1.10
C GLY A 586 -16.48 2.58 -0.39
N TYR A 587 -16.73 1.37 -0.89
CA TYR A 587 -16.51 1.01 -2.30
C TYR A 587 -17.82 0.93 -3.08
N THR A 588 -17.80 1.37 -4.33
CA THR A 588 -18.93 1.17 -5.24
C THR A 588 -19.00 -0.29 -5.69
N VAL A 589 -20.22 -0.83 -5.76
CA VAL A 589 -20.45 -2.24 -6.10
C VAL A 589 -21.40 -2.36 -7.30
N GLY A 590 -21.17 -3.37 -8.14
CA GLY A 590 -22.06 -3.76 -9.24
C GLY A 590 -22.16 -5.26 -9.41
N LEU A 591 -23.06 -5.71 -10.28
CA LEU A 591 -23.04 -7.09 -10.76
C LEU A 591 -22.07 -7.20 -11.93
N TYR A 592 -21.31 -8.28 -11.95
CA TYR A 592 -20.42 -8.56 -13.09
C TYR A 592 -21.26 -8.90 -14.33
N GLY A 593 -21.13 -8.10 -15.39
CA GLY A 593 -21.79 -8.32 -16.69
C GLY A 593 -23.32 -8.16 -16.73
N PRO A 594 -23.93 -7.05 -16.28
CA PRO A 594 -25.39 -6.96 -16.05
C PRO A 594 -26.28 -6.77 -17.31
N ASN A 595 -25.84 -7.22 -18.50
CA ASN A 595 -26.68 -7.25 -19.71
C ASN A 595 -26.87 -8.72 -20.15
N PRO A 596 -28.01 -9.10 -20.78
CA PRO A 596 -28.16 -10.46 -21.29
C PRO A 596 -26.98 -10.80 -22.22
N GLY A 597 -26.30 -11.92 -21.92
CA GLY A 597 -25.07 -12.36 -22.59
C GLY A 597 -23.77 -11.79 -22.01
N ALA A 598 -23.58 -11.81 -20.69
CA ALA A 598 -22.28 -11.52 -20.07
C ALA A 598 -21.21 -12.52 -20.53
N PRO A 599 -19.90 -12.19 -20.47
CA PRO A 599 -18.86 -13.15 -20.78
C PRO A 599 -18.82 -14.29 -19.75
N GLY A 600 -19.59 -15.34 -20.02
CA GLY A 600 -19.54 -16.63 -19.34
C GLY A 600 -20.58 -16.87 -18.25
N ASP A 601 -21.74 -16.20 -18.26
CA ASP A 601 -22.84 -16.54 -17.33
C ASP A 601 -23.25 -18.01 -17.47
N GLU A 602 -23.49 -18.40 -18.71
CA GLU A 602 -23.77 -19.76 -19.16
C GLU A 602 -22.63 -20.77 -18.92
N ASN A 603 -21.39 -20.30 -18.78
CA ASN A 603 -20.22 -21.09 -19.14
C ASN A 603 -19.96 -22.10 -18.02
N GLU A 604 -20.16 -23.36 -18.35
CA GLU A 604 -20.08 -24.51 -17.48
C GLU A 604 -18.66 -24.84 -17.02
N THR A 605 -17.63 -24.27 -17.65
CA THR A 605 -16.24 -24.56 -17.31
C THR A 605 -15.62 -23.56 -16.33
N ILE A 606 -16.34 -22.48 -15.99
CA ILE A 606 -15.89 -21.44 -15.05
C ILE A 606 -16.03 -21.91 -13.61
N ALA A 607 -15.05 -21.56 -12.76
CA ALA A 607 -15.00 -21.99 -11.35
C ALA A 607 -16.32 -21.75 -10.61
N ARG A 608 -16.85 -20.51 -10.59
CA ARG A 608 -18.10 -20.20 -9.86
C ARG A 608 -19.26 -21.13 -10.23
N ASN A 609 -19.42 -21.48 -11.51
CA ASN A 609 -20.49 -22.37 -11.96
C ASN A 609 -20.18 -23.82 -11.56
N VAL A 610 -18.95 -24.28 -11.76
CA VAL A 610 -18.54 -25.63 -11.38
C VAL A 610 -18.64 -25.85 -9.87
N ILE A 611 -18.32 -24.86 -9.04
CA ILE A 611 -18.50 -24.90 -7.58
C ILE A 611 -19.97 -25.20 -7.24
N GLY A 612 -20.91 -24.47 -7.87
CA GLY A 612 -22.35 -24.73 -7.73
C GLY A 612 -22.78 -26.10 -8.23
N LEU A 613 -22.25 -26.55 -9.38
CA LEU A 613 -22.51 -27.88 -9.94
C LEU A 613 -21.95 -28.99 -9.03
N ARG A 614 -20.91 -28.69 -8.24
CA ARG A 614 -20.33 -29.55 -7.21
C ARG A 614 -20.94 -29.31 -5.83
N HIS A 615 -22.14 -28.74 -5.78
CA HIS A 615 -23.02 -28.63 -4.61
C HIS A 615 -22.62 -27.61 -3.53
N GLY A 616 -21.57 -26.83 -3.73
CA GLY A 616 -21.18 -25.72 -2.83
C GLY A 616 -21.73 -24.37 -3.30
N LEU A 617 -21.80 -23.39 -2.39
CA LEU A 617 -22.11 -22.01 -2.77
C LEU A 617 -20.86 -21.39 -3.42
N GLY A 618 -20.99 -20.96 -4.67
CA GLY A 618 -19.91 -20.27 -5.39
C GLY A 618 -20.09 -18.76 -5.35
N MET A 619 -19.00 -18.01 -5.41
CA MET A 619 -19.05 -16.55 -5.53
C MET A 619 -17.86 -16.04 -6.33
N LEU A 620 -18.07 -15.02 -7.14
CA LEU A 620 -17.04 -14.27 -7.86
C LEU A 620 -16.92 -12.87 -7.24
N THR A 621 -15.68 -12.41 -7.03
CA THR A 621 -15.36 -11.00 -6.75
C THR A 621 -14.45 -10.46 -7.85
N GLU A 622 -14.66 -9.22 -8.27
CA GLU A 622 -13.95 -8.60 -9.38
C GLU A 622 -13.63 -7.14 -9.04
N THR A 623 -12.44 -6.86 -8.51
CA THR A 623 -12.03 -5.46 -8.27
C THR A 623 -11.62 -4.75 -9.56
N GLY A 624 -11.76 -3.42 -9.61
CA GLY A 624 -11.27 -2.60 -10.71
C GLY A 624 -9.74 -2.60 -10.76
N GLY A 625 -9.15 -3.31 -11.73
CA GLY A 625 -7.70 -3.43 -11.85
C GLY A 625 -6.96 -2.14 -12.20
N GLN A 626 -7.68 -1.06 -12.53
CA GLN A 626 -7.14 0.29 -12.72
C GLN A 626 -7.22 1.18 -11.48
N ASP A 627 -7.80 0.70 -10.38
CA ASP A 627 -7.88 1.42 -9.11
C ASP A 627 -6.54 1.32 -8.35
N PRO A 628 -6.30 2.19 -7.34
CA PRO A 628 -5.11 2.10 -6.51
C PRO A 628 -4.94 0.69 -5.92
N THR A 629 -3.70 0.19 -5.94
CA THR A 629 -3.39 -1.20 -5.55
C THR A 629 -3.90 -1.55 -4.15
N VAL A 630 -3.71 -0.65 -3.18
CA VAL A 630 -4.23 -0.81 -1.81
C VAL A 630 -5.76 -0.87 -1.78
N SER A 631 -6.43 0.04 -2.50
CA SER A 631 -7.90 0.07 -2.60
C SER A 631 -8.48 -1.23 -3.15
N ARG A 632 -7.80 -1.84 -4.13
CA ARG A 632 -8.20 -3.14 -4.69
C ARG A 632 -8.10 -4.25 -3.66
N VAL A 633 -7.03 -4.29 -2.88
CA VAL A 633 -6.85 -5.29 -1.82
C VAL A 633 -7.87 -5.10 -0.71
N ASP A 634 -8.06 -3.87 -0.24
CA ASP A 634 -9.00 -3.54 0.84
C ASP A 634 -10.46 -3.86 0.46
N ALA A 635 -10.86 -3.60 -0.78
CA ALA A 635 -12.19 -3.98 -1.27
C ALA A 635 -12.39 -5.51 -1.31
N GLN A 636 -11.35 -6.27 -1.67
CA GLN A 636 -11.39 -7.73 -1.60
C GLN A 636 -11.50 -8.21 -0.14
N VAL A 637 -10.72 -7.63 0.78
CA VAL A 637 -10.79 -7.95 2.22
C VAL A 637 -12.18 -7.70 2.78
N ALA A 638 -12.77 -6.53 2.50
CA ALA A 638 -14.14 -6.19 2.88
C ALA A 638 -15.16 -7.21 2.37
N SER A 639 -14.99 -7.68 1.12
CA SER A 639 -15.90 -8.65 0.53
C SER A 639 -15.88 -10.00 1.26
N VAL A 640 -14.70 -10.48 1.66
CA VAL A 640 -14.56 -11.76 2.38
C VAL A 640 -15.04 -11.64 3.83
N HIS A 641 -14.92 -10.47 4.49
CA HIS A 641 -15.60 -10.26 5.77
C HIS A 641 -17.11 -10.44 5.67
N GLY A 642 -17.73 -9.93 4.59
CA GLY A 642 -19.15 -10.17 4.31
C GLY A 642 -19.49 -11.65 4.11
N VAL A 643 -18.61 -12.41 3.45
CA VAL A 643 -18.75 -13.86 3.30
C VAL A 643 -18.70 -14.57 4.65
N LEU A 644 -17.71 -14.26 5.49
CA LEU A 644 -17.56 -14.87 6.81
C LEU A 644 -18.75 -14.54 7.72
N ARG A 645 -19.26 -13.30 7.65
CA ARG A 645 -20.47 -12.88 8.38
C ARG A 645 -21.70 -13.65 7.90
N PHE A 646 -21.92 -13.78 6.59
CA PHE A 646 -23.00 -14.59 6.03
C PHE A 646 -22.92 -16.04 6.50
N HIS A 647 -21.75 -16.65 6.40
CA HIS A 647 -21.55 -18.03 6.82
C HIS A 647 -21.91 -18.22 8.28
N ARG A 648 -21.44 -17.32 9.17
CA ARG A 648 -21.77 -17.36 10.60
C ARG A 648 -23.27 -17.26 10.87
N GLU A 649 -23.95 -16.32 10.22
CA GLU A 649 -25.35 -15.99 10.51
C GLU A 649 -26.33 -16.98 9.86
N ARG A 650 -25.91 -17.67 8.78
CA ARG A 650 -26.74 -18.59 8.00
C ARG A 650 -26.19 -20.03 7.99
N ILE A 651 -25.30 -20.38 8.92
CA ILE A 651 -24.55 -21.64 8.90
C ILE A 651 -25.47 -22.88 8.78
N ASP A 652 -26.60 -22.88 9.48
CA ASP A 652 -27.56 -23.99 9.45
C ASP A 652 -28.25 -24.12 8.08
N ASP A 653 -28.68 -22.99 7.49
CA ASP A 653 -29.36 -22.97 6.18
C ASP A 653 -28.38 -23.38 5.07
N VAL A 654 -27.13 -22.90 5.15
CA VAL A 654 -26.06 -23.28 4.23
C VAL A 654 -25.78 -24.78 4.35
N ALA A 655 -25.59 -25.28 5.58
CA ALA A 655 -25.32 -26.69 5.83
C ALA A 655 -26.46 -27.61 5.33
N GLU A 656 -27.72 -27.21 5.53
CA GLU A 656 -28.89 -27.92 5.00
C GLU A 656 -28.85 -27.99 3.47
N ALA A 657 -28.64 -26.85 2.80
CA ALA A 657 -28.65 -26.79 1.34
C ALA A 657 -27.52 -27.59 0.70
N VAL A 658 -26.27 -27.45 1.17
CA VAL A 658 -25.12 -28.16 0.59
C VAL A 658 -25.16 -29.66 0.87
N THR A 659 -25.73 -30.08 2.02
CA THR A 659 -25.90 -31.51 2.35
C THR A 659 -27.04 -32.14 1.55
N ALA A 660 -28.13 -31.40 1.30
CA ALA A 660 -29.28 -31.88 0.54
C ALA A 660 -29.02 -31.93 -0.98
N ALA A 661 -28.23 -31.00 -1.51
CA ALA A 661 -27.94 -30.88 -2.94
C ALA A 661 -27.49 -32.18 -3.64
N PRO A 662 -26.46 -32.92 -3.16
CA PRO A 662 -26.04 -34.17 -3.80
C PRO A 662 -27.12 -35.24 -3.79
N LEU A 663 -27.85 -35.39 -2.67
CA LEU A 663 -28.93 -36.38 -2.52
C LEU A 663 -30.12 -36.06 -3.43
N HIS A 664 -30.47 -34.77 -3.54
CA HIS A 664 -31.52 -34.32 -4.44
C HIS A 664 -31.15 -34.59 -5.89
N LYS A 665 -29.94 -34.22 -6.32
CA LYS A 665 -29.51 -34.40 -7.71
C LYS A 665 -29.36 -35.87 -8.08
N GLU A 666 -28.89 -36.73 -7.18
CA GLU A 666 -28.91 -38.18 -7.37
C GLU A 666 -30.34 -38.71 -7.64
N ALA A 667 -31.32 -38.27 -6.85
CA ALA A 667 -32.71 -38.67 -7.04
C ALA A 667 -33.28 -38.14 -8.37
N VAL A 668 -32.96 -36.89 -8.74
CA VAL A 668 -33.35 -36.29 -10.02
C VAL A 668 -32.82 -37.10 -11.20
N GLY A 669 -31.54 -37.47 -11.18
CA GLY A 669 -30.95 -38.24 -12.26
C GLY A 669 -31.43 -39.69 -12.31
N ALA A 670 -31.81 -40.28 -11.18
CA ALA A 670 -32.44 -41.61 -11.13
C ALA A 670 -33.87 -41.62 -11.68
N ASP A 671 -34.66 -40.60 -11.35
CA ASP A 671 -36.08 -40.51 -11.72
C ASP A 671 -36.32 -39.73 -13.03
N GLN A 672 -35.27 -39.10 -13.60
CA GLN A 672 -35.34 -38.17 -14.74
C GLN A 672 -36.41 -37.08 -14.52
N SER A 673 -36.49 -36.57 -13.29
CA SER A 673 -37.65 -35.81 -12.80
C SER A 673 -37.58 -34.30 -13.02
N GLU A 674 -36.41 -33.77 -13.37
CA GLU A 674 -36.16 -32.37 -13.74
C GLU A 674 -35.46 -32.31 -15.09
N PRO A 675 -35.67 -31.25 -15.90
CA PRO A 675 -34.89 -31.04 -17.11
C PRO A 675 -33.40 -30.82 -16.79
N PHE A 676 -32.53 -31.23 -17.71
CA PHE A 676 -31.12 -30.87 -17.69
C PHE A 676 -30.83 -29.79 -18.72
N PHE A 677 -30.03 -28.79 -18.35
CA PHE A 677 -29.70 -27.63 -19.18
C PHE A 677 -28.27 -27.73 -19.71
N LEU A 678 -28.09 -27.91 -21.01
CA LEU A 678 -26.78 -27.92 -21.66
C LEU A 678 -26.20 -26.50 -21.82
N PHE A 679 -27.04 -25.49 -21.70
CA PHE A 679 -26.68 -24.08 -21.76
C PHE A 679 -27.70 -23.22 -21.01
N GLY A 680 -27.45 -21.91 -20.96
CA GLY A 680 -28.33 -20.93 -20.33
C GLY A 680 -27.96 -20.61 -18.89
N ALA A 681 -28.62 -19.58 -18.38
CA ALA A 681 -28.37 -18.99 -17.08
C ALA A 681 -29.69 -18.53 -16.42
N ASP A 682 -29.66 -18.21 -15.14
CA ASP A 682 -30.84 -17.68 -14.41
C ASP A 682 -31.38 -16.35 -14.98
N ASN A 683 -30.56 -15.60 -15.71
CA ASN A 683 -30.86 -14.32 -16.35
C ASN A 683 -30.96 -14.40 -17.88
N ASP A 684 -30.55 -15.52 -18.49
CA ASP A 684 -30.60 -15.78 -19.92
C ASP A 684 -31.13 -17.19 -20.19
N PRO A 685 -32.44 -17.35 -20.47
CA PRO A 685 -33.06 -18.65 -20.56
C PRO A 685 -32.50 -19.48 -21.75
N PRO A 686 -32.39 -20.81 -21.60
CA PRO A 686 -31.88 -21.70 -22.65
C PRO A 686 -32.79 -21.71 -23.88
N ALA A 687 -32.22 -22.01 -25.04
CA ALA A 687 -33.01 -22.37 -26.21
C ALA A 687 -33.57 -23.80 -26.05
N ASP A 688 -34.64 -24.14 -26.77
CA ASP A 688 -35.25 -25.47 -26.71
C ASP A 688 -34.25 -26.61 -27.00
N GLU A 689 -33.23 -26.35 -27.83
CA GLU A 689 -32.16 -27.29 -28.17
C GLU A 689 -31.10 -27.46 -27.08
N ASP A 690 -31.03 -26.52 -26.14
CA ASP A 690 -30.13 -26.58 -24.98
C ASP A 690 -30.79 -27.27 -23.76
N VAL A 691 -31.99 -27.86 -23.91
CA VAL A 691 -32.76 -28.49 -22.81
C VAL A 691 -33.00 -29.97 -23.09
N LEU A 692 -32.57 -30.84 -22.17
CA LEU A 692 -32.87 -32.27 -22.16
C LEU A 692 -34.05 -32.54 -21.21
N ASP A 693 -35.25 -32.74 -21.74
CA ASP A 693 -36.48 -33.02 -20.98
C ASP A 693 -37.34 -34.15 -21.62
N PRO A 694 -37.39 -35.35 -21.01
CA PRO A 694 -36.63 -35.74 -19.83
C PRO A 694 -35.13 -35.84 -20.14
N PRO A 695 -34.23 -35.66 -19.15
CA PRO A 695 -32.82 -35.94 -19.35
C PRO A 695 -32.59 -37.44 -19.56
N PRO A 696 -31.46 -37.87 -20.15
CA PRO A 696 -31.13 -39.30 -20.22
C PRO A 696 -30.93 -39.89 -18.81
N CYS A 697 -31.11 -41.20 -18.67
CA CYS A 697 -30.80 -41.92 -17.43
C CYS A 697 -29.31 -42.31 -17.33
N GLY A 698 -28.54 -42.13 -18.40
CA GLY A 698 -27.08 -42.28 -18.43
C GLY A 698 -26.52 -42.28 -19.85
N TYR A 699 -25.21 -42.42 -19.96
CA TYR A 699 -24.48 -42.43 -21.24
C TYR A 699 -23.61 -43.68 -21.36
N VAL A 700 -23.59 -44.29 -22.54
CA VAL A 700 -22.61 -45.33 -22.88
C VAL A 700 -21.48 -44.70 -23.71
N ILE A 701 -20.25 -44.92 -23.27
CA ILE A 701 -19.03 -44.47 -23.94
C ILE A 701 -18.10 -45.66 -24.21
N GLY A 702 -17.24 -45.55 -25.22
CA GLY A 702 -16.20 -46.55 -25.49
C GLY A 702 -15.05 -46.50 -24.49
N ALA A 703 -14.27 -47.58 -24.36
CA ALA A 703 -13.13 -47.65 -23.45
C ALA A 703 -12.07 -46.55 -23.69
N ALA A 704 -11.85 -46.15 -24.95
CA ALA A 704 -10.95 -45.04 -25.29
C ALA A 704 -11.51 -43.66 -24.94
N GLN A 705 -12.85 -43.52 -24.92
CA GLN A 705 -13.50 -42.30 -24.44
C GLN A 705 -13.48 -42.25 -22.92
N ALA A 706 -13.65 -43.40 -22.25
CA ALA A 706 -13.51 -43.50 -20.79
C ALA A 706 -12.12 -43.07 -20.29
N GLN A 707 -11.04 -43.37 -21.04
CA GLN A 707 -9.69 -42.86 -20.73
C GLN A 707 -9.58 -41.32 -20.84
N GLN A 708 -10.35 -40.68 -21.73
CA GLN A 708 -10.30 -39.21 -21.89
C GLN A 708 -10.99 -38.48 -20.74
N ILE A 709 -11.96 -39.12 -20.08
CA ILE A 709 -12.67 -38.58 -18.92
C ILE A 709 -12.14 -39.13 -17.58
N GLU A 710 -11.06 -39.91 -17.58
CA GLU A 710 -10.58 -40.60 -16.37
C GLU A 710 -10.26 -39.61 -15.24
N THR A 711 -9.53 -38.54 -15.55
CA THR A 711 -9.18 -37.49 -14.59
C THR A 711 -10.40 -36.78 -13.98
N PRO A 712 -11.34 -36.20 -14.76
CA PRO A 712 -12.55 -35.61 -14.19
C PRO A 712 -13.42 -36.67 -13.48
N ALA A 713 -13.47 -37.91 -13.97
CA ALA A 713 -14.19 -38.98 -13.28
C ALA A 713 -13.64 -39.26 -11.88
N GLU A 714 -12.32 -39.31 -11.71
CA GLU A 714 -11.68 -39.50 -10.41
C GLU A 714 -11.85 -38.28 -9.49
N LEU A 715 -11.65 -37.07 -10.03
CA LEU A 715 -11.65 -35.84 -9.24
C LEU A 715 -13.06 -35.38 -8.85
N PHE A 716 -14.07 -35.75 -9.61
CA PHE A 716 -15.47 -35.50 -9.27
C PHE A 716 -16.13 -36.69 -8.57
N GLY A 717 -15.51 -37.87 -8.59
CA GLY A 717 -16.10 -39.08 -8.02
C GLY A 717 -17.28 -39.62 -8.85
N LEU A 718 -17.16 -39.56 -10.19
CA LEU A 718 -18.21 -40.03 -11.08
C LEU A 718 -18.40 -41.55 -10.96
N VAL A 719 -19.65 -41.97 -10.84
CA VAL A 719 -20.04 -43.38 -10.82
C VAL A 719 -20.08 -43.92 -12.24
N THR A 720 -19.21 -44.90 -12.52
CA THR A 720 -19.10 -45.57 -13.81
C THR A 720 -19.18 -47.09 -13.65
N GLU A 721 -19.75 -47.77 -14.65
CA GLU A 721 -19.90 -49.22 -14.70
C GLU A 721 -19.26 -49.76 -16.00
N GLN A 722 -18.37 -50.73 -15.89
CA GLN A 722 -17.88 -51.45 -17.07
C GLN A 722 -18.96 -52.42 -17.56
N VAL A 723 -19.49 -52.19 -18.76
CA VAL A 723 -20.63 -52.93 -19.32
C VAL A 723 -20.15 -54.10 -20.21
N THR A 724 -19.16 -53.84 -21.05
CA THR A 724 -18.46 -54.83 -21.87
C THR A 724 -16.97 -54.54 -21.86
N ASP A 725 -16.11 -55.37 -22.47
CA ASP A 725 -14.66 -55.09 -22.54
C ASP A 725 -14.34 -53.72 -23.19
N ASP A 726 -15.24 -53.22 -24.05
CA ASP A 726 -15.03 -52.00 -24.84
C ASP A 726 -15.99 -50.85 -24.47
N GLN A 727 -16.89 -51.02 -23.49
CA GLN A 727 -17.91 -50.02 -23.16
C GLN A 727 -18.04 -49.77 -21.65
N VAL A 728 -18.21 -48.50 -21.30
CA VAL A 728 -18.46 -48.00 -19.96
C VAL A 728 -19.78 -47.25 -19.95
N PHE A 729 -20.61 -47.48 -18.94
CA PHE A 729 -21.83 -46.74 -18.66
C PHE A 729 -21.59 -45.74 -17.55
N VAL A 730 -22.01 -44.49 -17.77
CA VAL A 730 -21.98 -43.42 -16.78
C VAL A 730 -23.42 -43.09 -16.44
N THR A 731 -23.85 -43.44 -15.24
CA THR A 731 -25.25 -43.29 -14.81
C THR A 731 -25.59 -41.83 -14.49
N MET A 732 -26.82 -41.40 -14.71
CA MET A 732 -27.31 -40.14 -14.13
C MET A 732 -27.79 -40.31 -12.69
N ALA A 733 -28.00 -41.54 -12.21
CA ALA A 733 -28.37 -41.83 -10.82
C ALA A 733 -27.16 -41.72 -9.87
N GLN A 734 -26.59 -40.52 -9.76
CA GLN A 734 -25.44 -40.21 -8.90
C GLN A 734 -25.46 -38.74 -8.47
N PRO A 735 -24.81 -38.37 -7.35
CA PRO A 735 -24.75 -36.98 -6.89
C PRO A 735 -24.25 -36.00 -7.97
N MET A 736 -23.18 -36.38 -8.66
CA MET A 736 -22.52 -35.56 -9.69
C MET A 736 -23.18 -35.61 -11.07
N MET A 737 -24.47 -35.97 -11.15
CA MET A 737 -25.21 -35.91 -12.42
C MET A 737 -25.16 -34.53 -13.09
N THR A 738 -24.92 -33.48 -12.30
CA THR A 738 -24.81 -32.06 -12.72
C THR A 738 -23.74 -31.79 -13.75
N VAL A 739 -22.72 -32.64 -13.86
CA VAL A 739 -21.61 -32.48 -14.83
C VAL A 739 -21.60 -33.55 -15.92
N VAL A 740 -22.37 -34.64 -15.76
CA VAL A 740 -22.30 -35.80 -16.65
C VAL A 740 -22.69 -35.45 -18.10
N PRO A 741 -23.85 -34.84 -18.39
CA PRO A 741 -24.17 -34.41 -19.77
C PRO A 741 -23.19 -33.36 -20.30
N LEU A 742 -22.68 -32.47 -19.44
CA LEU A 742 -21.72 -31.44 -19.85
C LEU A 742 -20.39 -32.04 -20.32
N LEU A 743 -20.03 -33.23 -19.84
CA LEU A 743 -18.84 -33.96 -20.25
C LEU A 743 -19.10 -34.90 -21.44
N LEU A 744 -20.31 -35.45 -21.57
CA LEU A 744 -20.57 -36.63 -22.40
C LEU A 744 -21.64 -36.42 -23.50
N ASP A 745 -22.48 -35.40 -23.41
CA ASP A 745 -23.51 -35.17 -24.40
C ASP A 745 -22.92 -34.50 -25.65
N PRO A 746 -23.14 -35.03 -26.86
CA PRO A 746 -22.62 -34.42 -28.09
C PRO A 746 -23.19 -33.03 -28.38
N ASP A 747 -24.31 -32.67 -27.78
CA ASP A 747 -24.91 -31.34 -27.92
C ASP A 747 -24.38 -30.34 -26.86
N ALA A 748 -23.62 -30.81 -25.85
CA ALA A 748 -22.98 -29.91 -24.87
C ALA A 748 -21.78 -29.17 -25.48
N ARG A 749 -21.60 -27.89 -25.11
CA ARG A 749 -20.63 -27.00 -25.78
C ARG A 749 -19.19 -27.28 -25.37
N ALA A 750 -18.98 -27.77 -24.15
CA ALA A 750 -17.69 -28.19 -23.63
C ALA A 750 -17.63 -29.70 -23.37
N ASN A 751 -18.29 -30.55 -24.16
CA ASN A 751 -18.14 -31.99 -23.97
C ASN A 751 -16.70 -32.46 -24.23
N LEU A 752 -16.26 -33.48 -23.48
CA LEU A 752 -14.97 -34.13 -23.70
C LEU A 752 -15.07 -35.27 -24.70
N VAL A 753 -16.20 -35.99 -24.69
CA VAL A 753 -16.44 -37.15 -25.56
C VAL A 753 -17.90 -37.22 -25.98
N ASP A 754 -18.16 -37.78 -27.16
CA ASP A 754 -19.52 -38.02 -27.65
C ASP A 754 -20.05 -39.36 -27.12
N GLY A 755 -20.82 -39.31 -26.03
CA GLY A 755 -21.51 -40.45 -25.46
C GLY A 755 -22.83 -40.77 -26.14
N THR A 756 -23.25 -42.03 -26.06
CA THR A 756 -24.59 -42.45 -26.50
C THR A 756 -25.55 -42.34 -25.32
N ALA A 757 -26.43 -41.34 -25.35
CA ALA A 757 -27.46 -41.13 -24.35
C ALA A 757 -28.49 -42.27 -24.34
N LEU A 758 -28.80 -42.79 -23.15
CA LEU A 758 -29.87 -43.76 -22.91
C LEU A 758 -31.04 -43.08 -22.20
N TYR A 759 -32.25 -43.24 -22.72
CA TYR A 759 -33.47 -42.62 -22.16
C TYR A 759 -34.45 -43.64 -21.59
N ASP A 760 -34.44 -44.89 -22.06
CA ASP A 760 -35.34 -45.93 -21.56
C ASP A 760 -34.79 -46.48 -20.22
N PRO A 761 -35.55 -46.40 -19.11
CA PRO A 761 -35.13 -46.99 -17.84
C PRO A 761 -34.78 -48.48 -17.93
N ALA A 762 -35.37 -49.22 -18.87
CA ALA A 762 -35.01 -50.63 -19.11
C ALA A 762 -33.61 -50.79 -19.73
N GLU A 763 -33.22 -49.86 -20.62
CA GLU A 763 -31.86 -49.82 -21.19
C GLU A 763 -30.84 -49.39 -20.15
N CYS A 764 -31.17 -48.44 -19.27
CA CYS A 764 -30.27 -48.07 -18.16
C CYS A 764 -30.14 -49.15 -17.08
N ALA A 765 -31.15 -50.01 -16.91
CA ALA A 765 -31.06 -51.18 -16.01
C ALA A 765 -30.25 -52.35 -16.59
N ASP A 766 -30.06 -52.40 -17.91
CA ASP A 766 -29.19 -53.35 -18.61
C ASP A 766 -28.49 -52.64 -19.79
N PRO A 767 -27.47 -51.81 -19.51
CA PRO A 767 -26.81 -50.98 -20.54
C PRO A 767 -26.14 -51.82 -21.64
N ALA A 768 -25.84 -53.10 -21.37
CA ALA A 768 -25.27 -54.03 -22.34
C ALA A 768 -26.27 -54.41 -23.45
N SER A 769 -27.56 -54.19 -23.21
CA SER A 769 -28.64 -54.53 -24.13
C SER A 769 -28.99 -53.42 -25.12
N ALA A 770 -28.61 -52.17 -24.81
CA ALA A 770 -28.76 -51.03 -25.70
C ALA A 770 -27.85 -51.20 -26.94
N ARG A 771 -28.45 -51.20 -28.14
CA ARG A 771 -27.77 -51.48 -29.42
C ARG A 771 -27.74 -50.29 -30.35
#